data_AF-A0A2T4GT29-F1
#
_entry.id   AF-A0A2T4GT29-F1
#
_cell.length_a   1.000
_cell.length_b   1.000
_cell.length_c   1.000
_cell.angle_alpha   90.00
_cell.angle_beta   90.00
_cell.angle_gamma   90.00
#
_symmetry.space_group_name_H-M   'P 1'
#
loop_
_entity.id
_entity.type
_entity.pdbx_description
1 polymer ?
#
loop_
_entity_poly.entity_id
_entity_poly.type
_entity_poly.pdbx_seq_one_letter_code
_entity_poly.pdbx_strand_id
1 'polypeptide(L)'
;MGDIKSEKAPILELPSSSKTVRVQAIDTTTRMSCDANAFVQPQINNHERLNFKTLCFLLEHDGEFILFDCGSRKDFWNSSPQTSKMIGSHVPGLEIKSGVDEILVNQGFDLDNLKAIVWSHWHWDHVGDGSKFPASTDIVVGPGFTQNFVPGWPENPESPVLARDLEGHRIHEPDFTMNVAGFPAFDYFGDGSFYLLDVPGHAIGHICGLARTTPHTFVFMGVIAATTLAYYDRRDICPYQNRDLLTRHHRQSRQQDGNQNEVIQCAEQGSPSEMTLSTNTAPSGEASRPHTPLRELQEEEAVGVMDSIPEQHIELEDRPEVDSERHPTPAETTAGLELEPSDLSATPSFLLGAADSLQAFEFLWNDFPIDNQPLPTTFLNTDLSLVDISEQHVRLPSPPPPPPPPHPPAFPQADRQSDIGSSREIPTDPNLNVPININLSQETSQTRPVVSRLPSLEPSSSSRLNALEPTASYQQYLAPGQISSSCPWRISPEVYQALARRVASLTSTIPHPFNFPSRHTLSRYLEGYFRGFHAHMPMLHVATLTLETLGPELTLALAAVGALYRFEHAKGIELYRVAKVLINRRLDQFYEGTVSRLTGGSPKFAGFSIPNESQHDQPSPILSQGQRGLRLLQGLLVLMAMTSWGEKALVRDALSMASQVATLVREFGISEHEDTVMRDMSWEEWIHAEEKRRTLFVAYVLFSLQCAAFNIPPMILNQEVGLNLPSCASEWETQTALEWSDLHNRTTCQPRSFQHTVEKLLQGALVHYEGGISAFGNYVLIHGIFLQIFYARNALGPVPDPESSLSEQFIKKMEAALRAWQESWEATHESTLDPSSPKGPMGFNSTALLRLVYIRLNANTGPYRQLFTRDPTVIARAFTDGNIRVCNRSPHLDRAILQCIHALSIPVRVGIAFVARTLTLNWSFQHALSNLECAFLMTYWLRSLAFCVGSSGLSALRSDEQKLLDMIVALIRETELAELLDSARDHASQIRRLAACVARLWAETFKGFQVFEIVYIVGQSLSVVADTLEQE
;
A
#
# COMPACT_ATOMS: atom_id res chain seq x y z
N MET A 1 15.68 -0.16 37.04
CA MET A 1 15.48 -1.36 36.21
C MET A 1 16.84 -1.86 35.78
N GLY A 2 17.06 -3.18 35.69
CA GLY A 2 18.26 -3.74 35.08
C GLY A 2 18.09 -3.83 33.56
N ASP A 3 19.20 -3.99 32.82
CA ASP A 3 19.16 -4.16 31.36
C ASP A 3 18.40 -5.44 30.98
N ILE A 4 17.33 -5.28 30.21
CA ILE A 4 16.59 -6.40 29.63
C ILE A 4 17.47 -7.03 28.55
N LYS A 5 18.00 -8.21 28.84
CA LYS A 5 18.76 -9.01 27.87
C LYS A 5 17.80 -9.74 26.95
N SER A 6 17.96 -9.56 25.65
CA SER A 6 17.34 -10.45 24.67
C SER A 6 17.93 -11.85 24.83
N GLU A 7 17.08 -12.79 25.23
CA GLU A 7 17.36 -14.22 25.08
C GLU A 7 16.82 -14.70 23.72
N LYS A 8 17.42 -15.75 23.16
CA LYS A 8 16.95 -16.37 21.93
C LYS A 8 15.70 -17.18 22.26
N ALA A 9 14.62 -17.04 21.48
CA ALA A 9 13.43 -17.87 21.68
C ALA A 9 13.78 -19.37 21.69
N PRO A 10 13.10 -20.16 22.56
CA PRO A 10 13.26 -21.60 22.57
C PRO A 10 12.81 -22.20 21.23
N ILE A 11 13.29 -23.42 20.94
CA ILE A 11 12.82 -24.18 19.79
C ILE A 11 11.34 -24.52 20.04
N LEU A 12 10.49 -24.28 19.04
CA LEU A 12 9.05 -24.50 19.13
C LEU A 12 8.73 -25.99 19.02
N GLU A 13 8.92 -26.73 20.10
CA GLU A 13 8.53 -28.13 20.20
C GLU A 13 7.00 -28.21 20.40
N LEU A 14 6.32 -28.78 19.41
CA LEU A 14 4.88 -29.08 19.43
C LEU A 14 4.71 -30.60 19.36
N PRO A 15 3.79 -31.21 20.14
CA PRO A 15 3.58 -32.66 20.07
C PRO A 15 3.15 -33.09 18.66
N SER A 16 3.69 -34.21 18.20
CA SER A 16 3.32 -34.79 16.91
C SER A 16 1.96 -35.47 16.98
N SER A 17 1.02 -35.08 16.12
CA SER A 17 -0.23 -35.81 15.90
C SER A 17 -0.66 -35.67 14.44
N SER A 18 -1.35 -36.70 13.92
CA SER A 18 -2.03 -36.68 12.63
C SER A 18 -3.49 -36.22 12.73
N LYS A 19 -4.02 -36.06 13.94
CA LYS A 19 -5.39 -35.62 14.22
C LYS A 19 -5.54 -34.11 14.09
N THR A 20 -6.69 -33.68 13.57
CA THR A 20 -6.95 -32.30 13.16
C THR A 20 -8.39 -31.89 13.49
N VAL A 21 -8.64 -30.59 13.58
CA VAL A 21 -9.97 -29.99 13.69
C VAL A 21 -10.28 -29.11 12.48
N ARG A 22 -11.54 -29.04 12.05
CA ARG A 22 -12.00 -27.98 11.13
C ARG A 22 -12.29 -26.74 11.97
N VAL A 23 -11.76 -25.59 11.56
CA VAL A 23 -11.98 -24.31 12.26
C VAL A 23 -12.73 -23.35 11.32
N GLN A 24 -13.84 -22.78 11.78
CA GLN A 24 -14.68 -21.84 11.05
C GLN A 24 -14.80 -20.54 11.85
N ALA A 25 -14.33 -19.42 11.30
CA ALA A 25 -14.50 -18.10 11.92
C ALA A 25 -15.92 -17.55 11.69
N ILE A 26 -16.49 -16.92 12.72
CA ILE A 26 -17.84 -16.33 12.71
C ILE A 26 -17.71 -14.85 13.05
N ASP A 27 -18.29 -13.97 12.21
CA ASP A 27 -18.53 -12.56 12.55
C ASP A 27 -19.66 -12.53 13.59
N THR A 28 -19.34 -12.14 14.83
CA THR A 28 -20.28 -12.07 15.97
C THR A 28 -21.31 -10.95 15.80
N THR A 29 -21.21 -10.17 14.72
CA THR A 29 -21.87 -8.89 14.48
C THR A 29 -21.59 -7.79 15.50
N THR A 30 -20.74 -8.06 16.49
CA THR A 30 -20.31 -7.09 17.52
C THR A 30 -19.31 -6.12 16.89
N ARG A 31 -19.73 -4.87 16.70
CA ARG A 31 -18.91 -3.76 16.22
C ARG A 31 -18.89 -2.66 17.27
N MET A 32 -17.71 -2.20 17.66
CA MET A 32 -17.55 -1.22 18.73
C MET A 32 -16.55 -0.13 18.37
N SER A 33 -16.79 1.07 18.86
CA SER A 33 -15.83 2.18 18.87
C SER A 33 -15.49 2.49 20.32
N CYS A 34 -14.21 2.51 20.66
CA CYS A 34 -13.71 2.56 22.02
C CYS A 34 -12.66 3.66 22.24
N ASP A 35 -12.47 4.11 23.49
CA ASP A 35 -11.30 4.91 23.88
C ASP A 35 -10.01 4.13 23.66
N ALA A 36 -9.07 4.69 22.89
CA ALA A 36 -7.81 4.03 22.58
C ALA A 36 -6.97 3.73 23.84
N ASN A 37 -7.08 4.56 24.88
CA ASN A 37 -6.34 4.41 26.13
C ASN A 37 -6.73 3.16 26.96
N ALA A 38 -7.85 2.51 26.64
CA ALA A 38 -8.25 1.23 27.24
C ALA A 38 -7.51 0.02 26.61
N PHE A 39 -6.95 0.18 25.40
CA PHE A 39 -6.32 -0.90 24.62
C PHE A 39 -4.84 -0.66 24.30
N VAL A 40 -4.43 0.60 24.12
CA VAL A 40 -3.08 1.01 23.71
C VAL A 40 -2.59 2.14 24.60
N GLN A 41 -1.42 1.95 25.22
CA GLN A 41 -0.72 3.01 25.97
C GLN A 41 0.77 3.06 25.59
N PRO A 42 1.39 4.26 25.50
CA PRO A 42 0.79 5.58 25.74
C PRO A 42 -0.25 5.96 24.67
N GLN A 43 -1.22 6.79 25.05
CA GLN A 43 -2.25 7.30 24.15
C GLN A 43 -1.60 8.11 23.01
N ILE A 44 -1.94 7.77 21.76
CA ILE A 44 -1.38 8.37 20.56
C ILE A 44 -2.24 9.59 20.17
N ASN A 45 -1.63 10.76 20.04
CA ASN A 45 -2.31 12.00 19.66
C ASN A 45 -2.99 11.87 18.28
N ASN A 46 -4.26 12.31 18.18
CA ASN A 46 -5.16 12.17 17.03
C ASN A 46 -5.57 10.71 16.73
N HIS A 47 -5.30 9.78 17.64
CA HIS A 47 -5.74 8.38 17.60
C HIS A 47 -6.39 7.99 18.94
N GLU A 48 -7.22 8.87 19.49
CA GLU A 48 -7.90 8.69 20.79
C GLU A 48 -9.07 7.69 20.73
N ARG A 49 -9.48 7.27 19.52
CA ARG A 49 -10.54 6.28 19.28
C ARG A 49 -10.03 5.13 18.42
N LEU A 50 -10.49 3.92 18.73
CA LEU A 50 -10.24 2.70 17.95
C LEU A 50 -11.57 2.01 17.63
N ASN A 51 -11.70 1.48 16.43
CA ASN A 51 -12.88 0.73 15.99
C ASN A 51 -12.52 -0.75 15.87
N PHE A 52 -13.33 -1.62 16.47
CA PHE A 52 -13.12 -3.06 16.54
C PHE A 52 -14.35 -3.83 16.05
N LYS A 53 -14.12 -5.07 15.61
CA LYS A 53 -15.14 -6.12 15.51
C LYS A 53 -14.62 -7.37 16.23
N THR A 54 -15.48 -8.14 16.90
CA THR A 54 -15.07 -9.42 17.48
C THR A 54 -15.33 -10.59 16.52
N LEU A 55 -14.61 -11.69 16.73
CA LEU A 55 -14.78 -12.95 16.01
C LEU A 55 -14.80 -14.07 17.05
N CYS A 56 -15.62 -15.09 16.82
CA CYS A 56 -15.51 -16.37 17.50
C CYS A 56 -15.21 -17.47 16.49
N PHE A 57 -14.84 -18.66 16.96
CA PHE A 57 -14.46 -19.79 16.11
C PHE A 57 -15.25 -21.03 16.48
N LEU A 58 -15.94 -21.63 15.52
CA LEU A 58 -16.53 -22.95 15.64
C LEU A 58 -15.49 -24.00 15.23
N LEU A 59 -15.17 -24.91 16.14
CA LEU A 59 -14.30 -26.06 15.94
C LEU A 59 -15.16 -27.32 15.78
N GLU A 60 -14.86 -28.13 14.77
CA GLU A 60 -15.42 -29.48 14.58
C GLU A 60 -14.29 -30.52 14.70
N HIS A 61 -14.54 -31.57 15.49
CA HIS A 61 -13.64 -32.71 15.69
C HIS A 61 -14.41 -34.03 15.68
N ASP A 62 -14.17 -34.92 14.72
CA ASP A 62 -14.82 -36.24 14.58
C ASP A 62 -16.38 -36.22 14.69
N GLY A 63 -17.02 -35.07 14.49
CA GLY A 63 -18.46 -34.86 14.61
C GLY A 63 -18.92 -34.12 15.89
N GLU A 64 -18.04 -33.86 16.85
CA GLU A 64 -18.30 -32.98 18.00
C GLU A 64 -18.01 -31.51 17.65
N PHE A 65 -18.80 -30.59 18.20
CA PHE A 65 -18.65 -29.15 17.98
C PHE A 65 -18.33 -28.39 19.28
N ILE A 66 -17.42 -27.42 19.18
CA ILE A 66 -17.02 -26.51 20.27
C ILE A 66 -16.94 -25.10 19.73
N LEU A 67 -17.40 -24.11 20.49
CA LEU A 67 -17.21 -22.69 20.18
C LEU A 67 -16.04 -22.13 21.00
N PHE A 68 -15.18 -21.31 20.40
CA PHE A 68 -14.12 -20.55 21.08
C PHE A 68 -14.45 -19.05 20.99
N ASP A 69 -14.69 -18.43 22.15
CA ASP A 69 -15.44 -17.19 22.38
C ASP A 69 -16.87 -17.21 21.83
N CYS A 70 -17.71 -16.24 22.23
CA CYS A 70 -19.11 -16.15 21.86
C CYS A 70 -19.59 -14.69 21.57
N GLY A 71 -18.65 -13.75 21.42
CA GLY A 71 -18.95 -12.34 21.13
C GLY A 71 -19.65 -11.61 22.28
N SER A 72 -20.37 -10.52 21.97
CA SER A 72 -21.24 -9.84 22.93
C SER A 72 -22.68 -10.34 22.88
N ARG A 73 -23.36 -10.34 24.03
CA ARG A 73 -24.82 -10.49 24.08
C ARG A 73 -25.53 -9.34 23.37
N LYS A 74 -26.49 -9.67 22.49
CA LYS A 74 -27.27 -8.73 21.68
C LYS A 74 -28.00 -7.68 22.53
N ASP A 75 -28.53 -8.08 23.68
CA ASP A 75 -29.19 -7.24 24.67
C ASP A 75 -28.21 -6.68 25.71
N PHE A 76 -27.08 -6.12 25.28
CA PHE A 76 -25.98 -5.66 26.16
C PHE A 76 -26.41 -4.69 27.27
N TRP A 77 -27.55 -4.00 27.13
CA TRP A 77 -28.17 -3.17 28.18
C TRP A 77 -28.69 -3.98 29.39
N ASN A 78 -28.86 -5.30 29.25
CA ASN A 78 -29.20 -6.26 30.32
C ASN A 78 -27.96 -6.91 30.96
N SER A 79 -26.76 -6.34 30.76
CA SER A 79 -25.51 -6.80 31.39
C SER A 79 -25.44 -6.43 32.88
N SER A 80 -24.49 -7.01 33.60
CA SER A 80 -24.18 -6.64 34.99
C SER A 80 -23.89 -5.13 35.13
N PRO A 81 -24.10 -4.52 36.31
CA PRO A 81 -23.79 -3.10 36.56
C PRO A 81 -22.33 -2.75 36.27
N GLN A 82 -21.41 -3.67 36.55
CA GLN A 82 -19.97 -3.56 36.30
C GLN A 82 -19.69 -3.45 34.79
N THR A 83 -20.23 -4.38 34.00
CA THR A 83 -20.11 -4.39 32.53
C THR A 83 -20.79 -3.18 31.91
N SER A 84 -22.03 -2.88 32.29
CA SER A 84 -22.80 -1.73 31.79
C SER A 84 -22.08 -0.39 32.07
N LYS A 85 -21.46 -0.26 33.25
CA LYS A 85 -20.62 0.91 33.60
C LYS A 85 -19.34 0.97 32.76
N MET A 86 -18.71 -0.16 32.47
CA MET A 86 -17.47 -0.19 31.67
C MET A 86 -17.74 0.18 30.20
N ILE A 87 -18.77 -0.42 29.58
CA ILE A 87 -19.27 -0.05 28.24
C ILE A 87 -19.57 1.45 28.21
N GLY A 88 -20.40 1.95 29.13
CA GLY A 88 -20.76 3.37 29.20
C GLY A 88 -19.62 4.34 29.57
N SER A 89 -18.44 3.84 29.97
CA SER A 89 -17.26 4.67 30.29
C SER A 89 -16.23 4.73 29.15
N HIS A 90 -16.19 3.72 28.28
CA HIS A 90 -15.10 3.54 27.31
C HIS A 90 -15.56 3.20 25.89
N VAL A 91 -16.84 2.91 25.65
CA VAL A 91 -17.38 2.44 24.37
C VAL A 91 -18.47 3.41 23.86
N PRO A 92 -18.11 4.56 23.25
CA PRO A 92 -19.06 5.54 22.72
C PRO A 92 -19.95 5.05 21.57
N GLY A 93 -19.62 3.92 20.93
CA GLY A 93 -20.45 3.34 19.87
C GLY A 93 -20.41 1.82 19.95
N LEU A 94 -21.58 1.19 19.90
CA LEU A 94 -21.74 -0.26 19.96
C LEU A 94 -22.93 -0.69 19.09
N GLU A 95 -22.69 -1.59 18.14
CA GLU A 95 -23.69 -2.27 17.33
C GLU A 95 -23.51 -3.78 17.52
N ILE A 96 -24.62 -4.49 17.82
CA ILE A 96 -24.67 -5.96 17.84
C ILE A 96 -26.00 -6.32 17.16
N LYS A 97 -25.94 -6.98 15.99
CA LYS A 97 -27.15 -7.26 15.19
C LYS A 97 -27.82 -8.57 15.61
N SER A 98 -27.00 -9.56 15.95
CA SER A 98 -27.40 -10.89 16.40
C SER A 98 -26.43 -11.43 17.44
N GLY A 99 -26.92 -12.25 18.36
CA GLY A 99 -26.05 -13.08 19.19
C GLY A 99 -25.54 -14.28 18.39
N VAL A 100 -24.49 -14.95 18.86
CA VAL A 100 -23.93 -16.12 18.15
C VAL A 100 -24.89 -17.32 18.18
N ASP A 101 -25.77 -17.41 19.18
CA ASP A 101 -26.94 -18.29 19.21
C ASP A 101 -27.85 -18.09 17.99
N GLU A 102 -28.27 -16.85 17.73
CA GLU A 102 -29.08 -16.51 16.55
C GLU A 102 -28.33 -16.80 15.25
N ILE A 103 -27.02 -16.53 15.19
CA ILE A 103 -26.21 -16.71 13.98
C ILE A 103 -26.09 -18.20 13.64
N LEU A 104 -25.83 -19.07 14.61
CA LEU A 104 -25.78 -20.52 14.43
C LEU A 104 -27.13 -21.07 13.96
N VAL A 105 -28.21 -20.74 14.67
CA VAL A 105 -29.57 -21.22 14.34
C VAL A 105 -30.01 -20.74 12.95
N ASN A 106 -29.71 -19.49 12.57
CA ASN A 106 -30.04 -18.95 11.24
C ASN A 106 -29.24 -19.61 10.10
N GLN A 107 -28.10 -20.26 10.38
CA GLN A 107 -27.36 -21.08 9.43
C GLN A 107 -27.78 -22.57 9.45
N GLY A 108 -28.83 -22.91 10.22
CA GLY A 108 -29.33 -24.28 10.35
C GLY A 108 -28.49 -25.17 11.27
N PHE A 109 -27.62 -24.59 12.12
CA PHE A 109 -26.92 -25.33 13.17
C PHE A 109 -27.83 -25.49 14.39
N ASP A 110 -28.03 -26.74 14.81
CA ASP A 110 -28.79 -27.08 16.00
C ASP A 110 -27.89 -27.06 17.25
N LEU A 111 -28.23 -26.18 18.21
CA LEU A 111 -27.43 -25.88 19.39
C LEU A 111 -27.24 -27.08 20.33
N ASP A 112 -28.13 -28.09 20.30
CA ASP A 112 -27.97 -29.32 21.10
C ASP A 112 -26.71 -30.13 20.69
N ASN A 113 -26.12 -29.84 19.53
CA ASN A 113 -24.85 -30.44 19.08
C ASN A 113 -23.60 -29.70 19.59
N LEU A 114 -23.76 -28.55 20.28
CA LEU A 114 -22.65 -27.76 20.80
C LEU A 114 -22.22 -28.31 22.17
N LYS A 115 -21.11 -29.07 22.19
CA LYS A 115 -20.60 -29.74 23.38
C LYS A 115 -20.04 -28.75 24.42
N ALA A 116 -19.41 -27.67 23.97
CA ALA A 116 -18.85 -26.65 24.86
C ALA A 116 -18.72 -25.27 24.21
N ILE A 117 -18.69 -24.24 25.05
CA ILE A 117 -18.18 -22.91 24.74
C ILE A 117 -16.94 -22.67 25.60
N VAL A 118 -15.79 -22.44 24.96
CA VAL A 118 -14.58 -21.98 25.61
C VAL A 118 -14.60 -20.46 25.66
N TRP A 119 -14.62 -19.87 26.85
CA TRP A 119 -14.36 -18.45 27.02
C TRP A 119 -12.86 -18.23 27.17
N SER A 120 -12.24 -17.50 26.23
CA SER A 120 -10.84 -17.08 26.37
C SER A 120 -10.62 -16.30 27.67
N HIS A 121 -11.62 -15.52 28.07
CA HIS A 121 -11.74 -14.84 29.36
C HIS A 121 -13.16 -14.28 29.54
N TRP A 122 -13.43 -13.70 30.71
CA TRP A 122 -14.76 -13.30 31.18
C TRP A 122 -15.29 -11.96 30.64
N HIS A 123 -14.59 -11.26 29.75
CA HIS A 123 -15.06 -9.97 29.26
C HIS A 123 -16.32 -10.11 28.39
N TRP A 124 -17.22 -9.12 28.54
CA TRP A 124 -18.56 -9.03 27.94
C TRP A 124 -18.64 -9.20 26.42
N ASP A 125 -17.53 -9.03 25.71
CA ASP A 125 -17.38 -9.15 24.26
C ASP A 125 -16.79 -10.49 23.79
N HIS A 126 -16.58 -11.42 24.74
CA HIS A 126 -16.12 -12.79 24.53
C HIS A 126 -17.09 -13.86 25.06
N VAL A 127 -18.01 -13.52 25.97
CA VAL A 127 -18.87 -14.50 26.68
C VAL A 127 -20.24 -14.77 26.06
N GLY A 128 -20.75 -13.90 25.19
CA GLY A 128 -22.07 -14.02 24.57
C GLY A 128 -23.24 -13.87 25.57
N ASP A 129 -24.37 -14.53 25.27
CA ASP A 129 -25.47 -14.73 26.22
C ASP A 129 -25.58 -16.22 26.55
N GLY A 130 -24.90 -16.66 27.61
CA GLY A 130 -24.86 -18.08 28.00
C GLY A 130 -26.24 -18.72 28.15
N SER A 131 -27.22 -17.94 28.62
CA SER A 131 -28.62 -18.38 28.85
C SER A 131 -29.40 -18.78 27.59
N LYS A 132 -28.79 -18.68 26.39
CA LYS A 132 -29.34 -19.12 25.10
C LYS A 132 -28.93 -20.53 24.71
N PHE A 133 -27.90 -21.07 25.33
CA PHE A 133 -27.35 -22.38 24.98
C PHE A 133 -27.96 -23.49 25.86
N PRO A 134 -28.03 -24.74 25.36
CA PRO A 134 -28.51 -25.86 26.16
C PRO A 134 -27.65 -26.08 27.41
N ALA A 135 -28.27 -26.51 28.52
CA ALA A 135 -27.56 -26.84 29.76
C ALA A 135 -26.57 -28.03 29.60
N SER A 136 -26.64 -28.77 28.50
CA SER A 136 -25.67 -29.80 28.08
C SER A 136 -24.40 -29.24 27.44
N THR A 137 -24.35 -27.94 27.12
CA THR A 137 -23.14 -27.25 26.67
C THR A 137 -22.28 -26.87 27.88
N ASP A 138 -21.08 -27.44 27.99
CA ASP A 138 -20.10 -27.07 29.03
C ASP A 138 -19.58 -25.64 28.79
N ILE A 139 -19.33 -24.87 29.86
CA ILE A 139 -18.63 -23.58 29.79
C ILE A 139 -17.20 -23.78 30.29
N VAL A 140 -16.23 -23.64 29.40
CA VAL A 140 -14.82 -23.96 29.64
C VAL A 140 -14.03 -22.67 29.83
N VAL A 141 -13.27 -22.58 30.93
CA VAL A 141 -12.69 -21.33 31.44
C VAL A 141 -11.25 -21.53 31.92
N GLY A 142 -10.46 -20.46 31.94
CA GLY A 142 -9.08 -20.51 32.42
C GLY A 142 -8.90 -20.42 33.95
N PRO A 143 -7.65 -20.63 34.44
CA PRO A 143 -7.38 -20.77 35.87
C PRO A 143 -7.75 -19.54 36.71
N GLY A 144 -8.43 -19.81 37.83
CA GLY A 144 -8.94 -18.81 38.77
C GLY A 144 -10.32 -18.25 38.44
N PHE A 145 -10.97 -18.65 37.32
CA PHE A 145 -12.30 -18.13 36.97
C PHE A 145 -13.33 -18.44 38.06
N THR A 146 -13.47 -19.70 38.45
CA THR A 146 -14.52 -20.18 39.36
C THR A 146 -14.40 -19.52 40.74
N GLN A 147 -13.17 -19.26 41.20
CA GLN A 147 -12.91 -18.59 42.47
C GLN A 147 -13.33 -17.11 42.48
N ASN A 148 -13.32 -16.43 41.33
CA ASN A 148 -13.49 -14.97 41.26
C ASN A 148 -14.86 -14.55 40.69
N PHE A 149 -15.50 -15.37 39.85
CA PHE A 149 -16.70 -15.00 39.09
C PHE A 149 -17.92 -15.89 39.33
N VAL A 150 -17.79 -16.93 40.19
CA VAL A 150 -18.89 -17.81 40.59
C VAL A 150 -19.16 -17.66 42.09
N PRO A 151 -20.40 -17.35 42.52
CA PRO A 151 -21.56 -17.05 41.69
C PRO A 151 -21.43 -15.70 40.95
N GLY A 152 -22.18 -15.56 39.86
CA GLY A 152 -22.28 -14.32 39.09
C GLY A 152 -23.21 -13.28 39.72
N TRP A 153 -23.51 -12.21 38.97
CA TRP A 153 -24.52 -11.21 39.34
C TRP A 153 -25.94 -11.74 39.06
N PRO A 154 -26.93 -11.52 39.95
CA PRO A 154 -26.93 -10.61 41.11
C PRO A 154 -26.41 -11.19 42.44
N GLU A 155 -26.19 -12.51 42.55
CA GLU A 155 -25.79 -13.20 43.78
C GLU A 155 -24.45 -12.70 44.34
N ASN A 156 -23.52 -12.35 43.43
CA ASN A 156 -22.34 -11.53 43.69
C ASN A 156 -22.55 -10.14 43.06
N PRO A 157 -22.87 -9.11 43.87
CA PRO A 157 -23.10 -7.74 43.38
C PRO A 157 -21.90 -7.09 42.69
N GLU A 158 -20.69 -7.64 42.83
CA GLU A 158 -19.46 -7.16 42.18
C GLU A 158 -19.02 -8.00 40.98
N SER A 159 -19.76 -9.05 40.59
CA SER A 159 -19.38 -9.86 39.44
C SER A 159 -19.69 -9.16 38.11
N PRO A 160 -18.74 -9.09 37.16
CA PRO A 160 -19.00 -8.68 35.78
C PRO A 160 -19.79 -9.74 35.01
N VAL A 161 -19.70 -11.02 35.41
CA VAL A 161 -20.41 -12.16 34.79
C VAL A 161 -21.80 -12.31 35.43
N LEU A 162 -22.81 -12.59 34.62
CA LEU A 162 -24.18 -12.83 35.05
C LEU A 162 -24.36 -14.29 35.50
N ALA A 163 -25.04 -14.53 36.62
CA ALA A 163 -25.27 -15.89 37.12
C ALA A 163 -26.16 -16.73 36.19
N ARG A 164 -27.18 -16.12 35.58
CA ARG A 164 -28.05 -16.78 34.58
C ARG A 164 -27.29 -17.27 33.34
N ASP A 165 -26.17 -16.62 33.01
CA ASP A 165 -25.32 -16.98 31.86
C ASP A 165 -24.39 -18.16 32.20
N LEU A 166 -24.45 -18.66 33.45
CA LEU A 166 -23.77 -19.84 33.99
C LEU A 166 -24.76 -20.90 34.52
N GLU A 167 -26.06 -20.60 34.55
CA GLU A 167 -27.06 -21.43 35.24
C GLU A 167 -27.35 -22.72 34.47
N GLY A 168 -27.32 -23.86 35.15
CA GLY A 168 -27.51 -25.18 34.56
C GLY A 168 -26.30 -25.76 33.82
N HIS A 169 -25.38 -24.92 33.33
CA HIS A 169 -24.15 -25.34 32.65
C HIS A 169 -23.13 -25.98 33.61
N ARG A 170 -22.37 -26.95 33.10
CA ARG A 170 -21.15 -27.43 33.77
C ARG A 170 -20.01 -26.45 33.51
N ILE A 171 -19.54 -25.76 34.54
CA ILE A 171 -18.32 -24.95 34.48
C ILE A 171 -17.11 -25.88 34.57
N HIS A 172 -16.21 -25.80 33.58
CA HIS A 172 -15.02 -26.63 33.46
C HIS A 172 -13.77 -25.76 33.44
N GLU A 173 -13.06 -25.74 34.57
CA GLU A 173 -11.75 -25.10 34.74
C GLU A 173 -10.69 -26.22 34.76
N PRO A 174 -9.98 -26.50 33.65
CA PRO A 174 -9.13 -27.68 33.53
C PRO A 174 -7.73 -27.47 34.13
N ASP A 175 -7.07 -28.55 34.55
CA ASP A 175 -5.69 -28.51 35.05
C ASP A 175 -4.67 -28.45 33.88
N PHE A 176 -4.01 -27.30 33.71
CA PHE A 176 -3.01 -27.04 32.66
C PHE A 176 -1.65 -27.73 32.93
N THR A 177 -1.66 -29.07 32.95
CA THR A 177 -0.56 -29.91 33.45
C THR A 177 0.56 -30.19 32.44
N MET A 178 0.34 -30.04 31.14
CA MET A 178 1.36 -30.25 30.11
C MET A 178 2.02 -28.93 29.70
N ASN A 179 3.06 -28.98 28.86
CA ASN A 179 3.60 -27.78 28.21
C ASN A 179 3.51 -27.91 26.69
N VAL A 180 3.04 -26.86 26.02
CA VAL A 180 3.01 -26.74 24.55
C VAL A 180 3.46 -25.33 24.19
N ALA A 181 4.38 -25.22 23.22
CA ALA A 181 4.94 -23.92 22.78
C ALA A 181 5.59 -23.07 23.88
N GLY A 182 5.95 -23.65 25.03
CA GLY A 182 6.48 -22.95 26.21
C GLY A 182 5.42 -22.59 27.26
N PHE A 183 4.12 -22.69 26.95
CA PHE A 183 3.01 -22.36 27.84
C PHE A 183 2.48 -23.60 28.59
N PRO A 184 2.00 -23.46 29.84
CA PRO A 184 1.16 -24.49 30.47
C PRO A 184 -0.07 -24.72 29.60
N ALA A 185 -0.45 -25.98 29.41
CA ALA A 185 -1.43 -26.37 28.40
C ALA A 185 -2.37 -27.48 28.87
N PHE A 186 -3.51 -27.58 28.21
CA PHE A 186 -4.50 -28.64 28.34
C PHE A 186 -4.92 -29.09 26.93
N ASP A 187 -4.74 -30.37 26.61
CA ASP A 187 -5.21 -30.98 25.35
C ASP A 187 -6.69 -31.34 25.49
N TYR A 188 -7.56 -30.64 24.76
CA TYR A 188 -9.00 -30.73 24.97
C TYR A 188 -9.58 -32.08 24.55
N PHE A 189 -9.09 -32.62 23.44
CA PHE A 189 -9.51 -33.94 22.92
C PHE A 189 -8.58 -35.07 23.39
N GLY A 190 -7.39 -34.75 23.91
CA GLY A 190 -6.39 -35.73 24.35
C GLY A 190 -5.63 -36.40 23.21
N ASP A 191 -5.74 -35.87 21.98
CA ASP A 191 -5.18 -36.45 20.76
C ASP A 191 -4.23 -35.48 20.00
N GLY A 192 -3.96 -34.32 20.58
CA GLY A 192 -3.11 -33.28 20.03
C GLY A 192 -3.72 -32.45 18.90
N SER A 193 -5.03 -32.51 18.68
CA SER A 193 -5.72 -31.71 17.67
C SER A 193 -6.16 -30.32 18.14
N PHE A 194 -6.41 -30.11 19.43
CA PHE A 194 -6.73 -28.78 19.99
C PHE A 194 -6.23 -28.61 21.43
N TYR A 195 -5.36 -27.61 21.64
CA TYR A 195 -4.87 -27.25 22.98
C TYR A 195 -5.48 -25.93 23.44
N LEU A 196 -5.80 -25.85 24.73
CA LEU A 196 -5.93 -24.59 25.48
C LEU A 196 -4.58 -24.29 26.13
N LEU A 197 -4.13 -23.04 26.08
CA LEU A 197 -2.88 -22.56 26.69
C LEU A 197 -3.20 -21.54 27.79
N ASP A 198 -2.59 -21.67 28.96
CA ASP A 198 -2.66 -20.68 30.04
C ASP A 198 -1.76 -19.49 29.70
N VAL A 199 -2.36 -18.32 29.50
CA VAL A 199 -1.66 -17.09 29.09
C VAL A 199 -2.10 -15.92 30.00
N PRO A 200 -1.74 -15.96 31.30
CA PRO A 200 -2.22 -14.99 32.28
C PRO A 200 -1.60 -13.60 32.05
N GLY A 201 -2.44 -12.57 32.08
CA GLY A 201 -2.01 -11.19 31.91
C GLY A 201 -3.14 -10.20 31.72
N HIS A 202 -3.88 -10.34 30.61
CA HIS A 202 -4.97 -9.43 30.25
C HIS A 202 -6.14 -9.50 31.25
N ALA A 203 -6.51 -10.71 31.64
CA ALA A 203 -7.59 -11.00 32.59
C ALA A 203 -7.23 -12.20 33.50
N ILE A 204 -7.96 -12.36 34.60
CA ILE A 204 -7.98 -13.60 35.39
C ILE A 204 -8.58 -14.71 34.52
N GLY A 205 -7.97 -15.90 34.51
CA GLY A 205 -8.40 -17.03 33.70
C GLY A 205 -8.24 -16.82 32.19
N HIS A 206 -7.28 -16.00 31.75
CA HIS A 206 -7.06 -15.72 30.33
C HIS A 206 -6.31 -16.86 29.61
N ILE A 207 -6.97 -17.47 28.62
CA ILE A 207 -6.47 -18.63 27.87
C ILE A 207 -6.54 -18.40 26.35
N CYS A 208 -5.58 -19.00 25.64
CA CYS A 208 -5.47 -18.94 24.18
C CYS A 208 -5.69 -20.33 23.57
N GLY A 209 -6.36 -20.42 22.42
CA GLY A 209 -6.56 -21.69 21.71
C GLY A 209 -5.46 -21.97 20.67
N LEU A 210 -5.05 -23.23 20.53
CA LEU A 210 -4.10 -23.68 19.50
C LEU A 210 -4.64 -24.94 18.80
N ALA A 211 -5.28 -24.74 17.64
CA ALA A 211 -6.01 -25.75 16.89
C ALA A 211 -5.20 -26.28 15.70
N ARG A 212 -5.02 -27.60 15.57
CA ARG A 212 -4.29 -28.23 14.47
C ARG A 212 -5.20 -28.44 13.25
N THR A 213 -4.86 -27.85 12.12
CA THR A 213 -5.67 -27.90 10.88
C THR A 213 -5.12 -28.87 9.82
N THR A 214 -3.82 -29.15 9.87
CA THR A 214 -3.16 -30.28 9.16
C THR A 214 -2.09 -30.86 10.10
N PRO A 215 -1.53 -32.06 9.88
CA PRO A 215 -0.51 -32.64 10.77
C PRO A 215 0.67 -31.72 11.11
N HIS A 216 0.93 -30.70 10.28
CA HIS A 216 2.03 -29.73 10.43
C HIS A 216 1.59 -28.25 10.51
N THR A 217 0.29 -27.94 10.54
CA THR A 217 -0.19 -26.53 10.61
C THR A 217 -1.21 -26.32 11.72
N PHE A 218 -1.16 -25.12 12.32
CA PHE A 218 -2.02 -24.72 13.42
C PHE A 218 -2.62 -23.33 13.20
N VAL A 219 -3.80 -23.10 13.77
CA VAL A 219 -4.42 -21.78 13.98
C VAL A 219 -4.27 -21.42 15.46
N PHE A 220 -3.72 -20.24 15.74
CA PHE A 220 -3.57 -19.71 17.09
C PHE A 220 -4.61 -18.62 17.37
N MET A 221 -5.52 -18.91 18.29
CA MET A 221 -6.59 -18.03 18.75
C MET A 221 -6.12 -17.30 20.01
N GLY A 222 -5.14 -16.41 19.81
CA GLY A 222 -4.45 -15.65 20.84
C GLY A 222 -5.16 -14.35 21.22
N VAL A 223 -6.38 -14.48 21.76
CA VAL A 223 -7.31 -13.36 22.04
C VAL A 223 -6.63 -12.23 22.81
N ILE A 224 -6.84 -11.00 22.35
CA ILE A 224 -6.33 -9.71 22.87
C ILE A 224 -4.80 -9.57 23.02
N ALA A 225 -4.01 -10.64 22.98
CA ALA A 225 -2.55 -10.60 22.90
C ALA A 225 -2.00 -9.99 21.59
N ALA A 226 -2.87 -9.63 20.63
CA ALA A 226 -2.53 -9.08 19.31
C ALA A 226 -3.56 -8.06 18.77
N THR A 227 -4.12 -7.18 19.60
CA THR A 227 -5.20 -6.21 19.24
C THR A 227 -4.84 -5.15 18.19
N THR A 228 -3.62 -5.12 17.63
CA THR A 228 -3.37 -4.40 16.37
C THR A 228 -2.24 -5.02 15.54
N LEU A 229 -2.59 -5.71 14.44
CA LEU A 229 -1.64 -6.29 13.49
C LEU A 229 -0.77 -5.24 12.75
N ALA A 230 -1.09 -3.95 12.89
CA ALA A 230 -0.33 -2.83 12.35
C ALA A 230 1.01 -2.54 13.08
N TYR A 231 1.27 -3.15 14.25
CA TYR A 231 2.43 -2.86 15.09
C TYR A 231 3.42 -4.03 15.31
N TYR A 232 3.16 -5.21 14.75
CA TYR A 232 4.04 -6.38 14.87
C TYR A 232 4.81 -6.66 13.56
N ASP A 233 6.03 -6.10 13.44
CA ASP A 233 6.97 -6.48 12.38
C ASP A 233 7.38 -7.96 12.58
N ARG A 234 7.38 -8.77 11.50
CA ARG A 234 7.57 -10.22 11.55
C ARG A 234 9.03 -10.66 11.79
N ARG A 235 9.78 -9.93 12.62
CA ARG A 235 11.17 -10.21 12.99
C ARG A 235 11.46 -9.84 14.46
N ASP A 236 10.82 -10.55 15.37
CA ASP A 236 11.49 -11.29 16.47
C ASP A 236 10.41 -11.98 17.34
N ILE A 237 10.37 -13.32 17.32
CA ILE A 237 9.62 -14.09 18.31
C ILE A 237 10.49 -14.18 19.57
N CYS A 238 9.99 -13.74 20.72
CA CYS A 238 10.52 -14.06 22.04
C CYS A 238 9.41 -13.91 23.09
N PRO A 239 9.09 -14.95 23.88
CA PRO A 239 8.00 -14.87 24.86
C PRO A 239 8.45 -14.13 26.13
N TYR A 240 7.77 -13.03 26.46
CA TYR A 240 7.92 -12.36 27.75
C TYR A 240 6.72 -12.67 28.66
N GLN A 241 7.00 -13.32 29.79
CA GLN A 241 6.03 -13.57 30.85
C GLN A 241 5.69 -12.26 31.59
N ASN A 242 4.41 -12.07 31.94
CA ASN A 242 3.91 -10.83 32.53
C ASN A 242 4.37 -10.60 33.98
N ARG A 243 4.58 -9.32 34.34
CA ARG A 243 4.10 -8.76 35.63
C ARG A 243 4.08 -7.22 35.67
N ASP A 244 3.10 -6.72 36.41
CA ASP A 244 2.96 -5.39 37.03
C ASP A 244 2.76 -4.13 36.15
N LEU A 245 1.51 -4.02 35.68
CA LEU A 245 0.54 -2.98 36.11
C LEU A 245 0.71 -1.48 35.73
N LEU A 246 -0.45 -0.90 35.44
CA LEU A 246 -0.67 0.49 35.01
C LEU A 246 -0.70 1.52 36.17
N THR A 247 -0.34 2.77 35.83
CA THR A 247 -0.67 4.05 36.51
C THR A 247 -0.17 4.33 37.95
N ARG A 248 0.58 5.44 38.11
CA ARG A 248 0.00 6.74 38.56
C ARG A 248 0.91 7.96 38.41
N HIS A 249 0.27 9.13 38.46
CA HIS A 249 0.76 10.52 38.37
C HIS A 249 1.50 11.00 39.67
N HIS A 250 2.06 12.21 39.82
CA HIS A 250 1.51 13.55 39.49
C HIS A 250 2.51 14.76 39.54
N ARG A 251 2.00 15.98 39.29
CA ARG A 251 2.70 17.29 39.20
C ARG A 251 2.69 18.08 40.54
N GLN A 252 3.58 19.08 40.73
CA GLN A 252 3.25 20.54 40.80
C GLN A 252 4.27 21.45 41.55
N SER A 253 4.53 22.65 40.99
CA SER A 253 4.97 23.92 41.63
C SER A 253 6.39 23.97 42.28
N ARG A 254 7.09 25.11 42.48
CA ARG A 254 6.93 26.56 42.18
C ARG A 254 8.23 27.03 41.46
N GLN A 255 8.30 28.02 40.57
CA GLN A 255 7.99 29.46 40.64
C GLN A 255 8.92 30.28 41.58
N GLN A 256 9.56 31.30 40.97
CA GLN A 256 10.30 32.47 41.51
C GLN A 256 11.81 32.38 41.85
N ASP A 257 12.43 33.55 41.62
CA ASP A 257 13.77 34.09 41.91
C ASP A 257 15.04 33.44 41.27
N GLY A 258 15.96 34.20 40.64
CA GLY A 258 15.88 35.61 40.20
C GLY A 258 17.22 36.30 39.89
N ASN A 259 17.32 36.96 38.71
CA ASN A 259 18.41 37.86 38.25
C ASN A 259 19.83 37.20 38.09
N GLN A 260 20.75 37.69 37.25
CA GLN A 260 20.93 39.03 36.65
C GLN A 260 21.28 39.00 35.15
N ASN A 261 20.79 40.04 34.46
CA ASN A 261 21.39 40.85 33.39
C ASN A 261 22.70 40.39 32.72
N GLU A 262 22.74 40.48 31.38
CA GLU A 262 23.30 41.68 30.73
C GLU A 262 22.64 41.98 29.37
N VAL A 263 22.61 43.26 28.98
CA VAL A 263 22.01 43.76 27.74
C VAL A 263 22.93 44.84 27.17
N ILE A 264 23.35 44.70 25.91
CA ILE A 264 23.94 45.79 25.12
C ILE A 264 23.30 45.80 23.72
N GLN A 265 22.90 46.99 23.28
CA GLN A 265 22.43 47.29 21.93
C GLN A 265 23.56 47.93 21.11
N CYS A 266 23.59 47.65 19.80
CA CYS A 266 23.84 48.59 18.70
C CYS A 266 23.57 47.82 17.38
N ALA A 267 22.77 48.26 16.39
CA ALA A 267 22.48 49.58 15.84
C ALA A 267 23.55 50.13 14.89
N GLU A 268 23.11 50.53 13.68
CA GLU A 268 23.83 51.35 12.68
C GLU A 268 25.02 50.67 11.97
N GLN A 269 25.41 51.00 10.73
CA GLN A 269 24.85 51.82 9.64
C GLN A 269 25.54 51.43 8.31
N GLY A 270 25.02 51.88 7.15
CA GLY A 270 25.85 52.23 5.98
C GLY A 270 26.03 51.22 4.83
N SER A 271 25.28 51.44 3.75
CA SER A 271 25.85 51.41 2.37
C SER A 271 26.47 52.79 2.10
N PRO A 272 27.46 52.96 1.19
CA PRO A 272 27.09 53.23 -0.21
C PRO A 272 28.11 52.85 -1.32
N SER A 273 27.64 52.99 -2.56
CA SER A 273 28.30 53.36 -3.84
C SER A 273 29.81 53.18 -4.12
N GLU A 274 30.06 52.51 -5.26
CA GLU A 274 30.74 53.01 -6.48
C GLU A 274 32.04 53.84 -6.41
N MET A 275 33.05 53.41 -7.19
CA MET A 275 33.61 54.15 -8.35
C MET A 275 34.66 53.27 -9.08
N THR A 276 34.44 52.89 -10.35
CA THR A 276 34.97 53.51 -11.59
C THR A 276 36.50 53.74 -11.65
N LEU A 277 37.13 53.27 -12.73
CA LEU A 277 37.86 54.15 -13.67
C LEU A 277 38.29 53.41 -14.95
N SER A 278 38.35 54.16 -16.06
CA SER A 278 38.65 53.69 -17.42
C SER A 278 40.09 53.99 -17.82
N THR A 279 40.61 53.43 -18.94
CA THR A 279 41.13 54.22 -20.10
C THR A 279 41.84 53.36 -21.18
N ASN A 280 41.65 53.74 -22.46
CA ASN A 280 42.60 53.68 -23.59
C ASN A 280 43.12 52.28 -24.07
N THR A 281 43.51 52.04 -25.32
CA THR A 281 43.61 52.87 -26.55
C THR A 281 43.45 51.99 -27.81
N ALA A 282 43.11 52.58 -28.97
CA ALA A 282 43.15 51.91 -30.29
C ALA A 282 44.49 52.18 -31.03
N PRO A 283 44.76 51.62 -32.24
CA PRO A 283 44.14 52.12 -33.48
C PRO A 283 43.85 51.12 -34.63
N SER A 284 42.93 51.53 -35.53
CA SER A 284 42.82 51.28 -37.00
C SER A 284 43.19 49.92 -37.61
N GLY A 285 42.36 49.27 -38.44
CA GLY A 285 41.08 49.61 -39.12
C GLY A 285 40.70 48.42 -40.03
N GLU A 286 39.99 48.46 -41.17
CA GLU A 286 38.99 49.31 -41.88
C GLU A 286 38.69 48.53 -43.21
N ALA A 287 37.73 48.78 -44.11
CA ALA A 287 36.70 49.81 -44.33
C ALA A 287 35.57 49.25 -45.24
N SER A 288 34.35 49.81 -45.33
CA SER A 288 33.49 50.49 -44.33
C SER A 288 32.13 50.85 -44.98
N ARG A 289 31.02 50.79 -44.20
CA ARG A 289 29.78 51.63 -44.33
C ARG A 289 28.78 51.35 -45.49
N PRO A 290 27.52 51.90 -45.47
CA PRO A 290 26.95 52.90 -44.53
C PRO A 290 25.51 52.66 -43.95
N HIS A 291 25.13 53.50 -42.98
CA HIS A 291 23.77 53.91 -42.49
C HIS A 291 22.78 52.81 -41.97
N THR A 292 22.24 52.77 -40.72
CA THR A 292 21.90 53.75 -39.63
C THR A 292 20.61 54.56 -39.93
N PRO A 293 19.63 54.84 -38.99
CA PRO A 293 19.80 55.07 -37.53
C PRO A 293 18.72 54.53 -36.54
N LEU A 294 18.83 54.98 -35.28
CA LEU A 294 17.97 54.83 -34.07
C LEU A 294 17.14 56.12 -33.80
N ARG A 295 16.47 56.21 -32.62
CA ARG A 295 15.89 57.40 -31.92
C ARG A 295 14.44 57.79 -32.35
N GLU A 296 13.58 58.48 -31.58
CA GLU A 296 13.54 58.90 -30.15
C GLU A 296 12.16 59.43 -29.67
N LEU A 297 12.03 59.61 -28.33
CA LEU A 297 11.34 60.70 -27.59
C LEU A 297 9.80 60.91 -27.64
N GLN A 298 9.37 61.79 -26.71
CA GLN A 298 8.01 62.22 -26.31
C GLN A 298 7.40 63.28 -27.24
N GLU A 299 6.11 63.59 -27.01
CA GLU A 299 5.43 64.91 -27.27
C GLU A 299 5.30 65.36 -28.76
N GLU A 300 4.30 66.12 -29.22
CA GLU A 300 2.92 66.42 -28.78
C GLU A 300 2.15 67.04 -29.98
N GLU A 301 0.80 67.13 -29.96
CA GLU A 301 -0.06 67.93 -30.89
C GLU A 301 0.00 67.62 -32.42
N ALA A 302 -0.93 68.01 -33.32
CA ALA A 302 -2.39 68.29 -33.35
C ALA A 302 -2.84 68.10 -34.85
N VAL A 303 -4.07 68.29 -35.39
CA VAL A 303 -5.15 69.28 -35.19
C VAL A 303 -6.48 68.78 -35.80
N GLY A 304 -7.61 68.99 -35.11
CA GLY A 304 -8.94 69.25 -35.72
C GLY A 304 -9.82 68.05 -36.17
N VAL A 305 -11.14 68.18 -36.35
CA VAL A 305 -12.03 69.38 -36.29
C VAL A 305 -13.47 68.96 -35.88
N MET A 306 -14.04 69.57 -34.81
CA MET A 306 -15.49 69.76 -34.46
C MET A 306 -16.43 68.51 -34.40
N ASP A 307 -17.48 68.41 -33.58
CA ASP A 307 -18.14 69.22 -32.53
C ASP A 307 -19.13 68.30 -31.75
N SER A 308 -19.71 68.58 -30.58
CA SER A 308 -19.58 69.63 -29.54
C SER A 308 -20.27 69.15 -28.23
N ILE A 309 -20.51 70.04 -27.24
CA ILE A 309 -21.12 69.79 -25.91
C ILE A 309 -22.18 70.89 -25.65
N PRO A 310 -23.42 70.58 -25.20
CA PRO A 310 -23.83 70.62 -23.77
C PRO A 310 -24.65 69.37 -23.33
N GLU A 311 -24.73 68.92 -22.07
CA GLU A 311 -24.71 69.53 -20.71
C GLU A 311 -26.11 69.98 -20.19
N GLN A 312 -26.40 69.62 -18.91
CA GLN A 312 -27.24 70.31 -17.88
C GLN A 312 -28.47 69.60 -17.24
N HIS A 313 -28.49 69.66 -15.88
CA HIS A 313 -29.60 69.78 -14.89
C HIS A 313 -30.74 68.72 -14.82
N ILE A 314 -31.13 68.08 -13.70
CA ILE A 314 -31.47 68.41 -12.26
C ILE A 314 -33.02 68.30 -12.02
N GLU A 315 -33.43 68.06 -10.76
CA GLU A 315 -34.80 67.84 -10.19
C GLU A 315 -35.33 66.38 -10.28
N LEU A 316 -35.94 65.72 -9.27
CA LEU A 316 -36.86 66.05 -8.14
C LEU A 316 -38.35 66.22 -8.53
N GLU A 317 -39.35 65.83 -7.72
CA GLU A 317 -39.36 65.19 -6.38
C GLU A 317 -39.57 63.64 -6.44
N ASP A 318 -40.51 62.87 -5.85
CA ASP A 318 -41.70 63.07 -4.98
C ASP A 318 -42.01 61.77 -4.15
N ARG A 319 -42.91 61.80 -3.15
CA ARG A 319 -43.45 60.67 -2.34
C ARG A 319 -44.87 61.00 -1.82
N PRO A 320 -45.74 59.99 -1.57
CA PRO A 320 -45.99 59.50 -0.19
C PRO A 320 -45.77 57.96 -0.06
N GLU A 321 -45.44 57.33 1.09
CA GLU A 321 -46.21 57.16 2.36
C GLU A 321 -47.50 56.31 2.17
N VAL A 322 -47.89 55.39 3.07
CA VAL A 322 -48.09 55.52 4.54
C VAL A 322 -47.98 54.14 5.28
N ASP A 323 -47.34 54.15 6.47
CA ASP A 323 -47.53 53.36 7.73
C ASP A 323 -48.14 51.93 7.81
N SER A 324 -47.88 51.10 8.85
CA SER A 324 -46.78 51.02 9.84
C SER A 324 -46.81 49.71 10.66
N GLU A 325 -45.80 49.53 11.52
CA GLU A 325 -45.58 48.51 12.57
C GLU A 325 -46.81 47.86 13.28
N ARG A 326 -46.73 46.55 13.64
CA ARG A 326 -46.45 46.09 15.05
C ARG A 326 -46.55 44.57 15.32
N HIS A 327 -45.63 44.10 16.18
CA HIS A 327 -45.73 42.91 17.06
C HIS A 327 -46.46 43.30 18.38
N PRO A 328 -47.02 42.38 19.24
CA PRO A 328 -46.38 41.13 19.72
C PRO A 328 -47.34 39.93 20.06
N THR A 329 -46.82 38.96 20.82
CA THR A 329 -47.39 37.70 21.36
C THR A 329 -48.12 37.91 22.73
N PRO A 330 -48.57 36.89 23.54
CA PRO A 330 -48.63 35.41 23.39
C PRO A 330 -49.97 34.72 23.86
N ALA A 331 -49.96 33.36 23.95
CA ALA A 331 -50.87 32.45 24.73
C ALA A 331 -52.30 32.17 24.15
N GLU A 332 -53.04 31.08 24.47
CA GLU A 332 -52.83 29.92 25.39
C GLU A 332 -53.69 28.66 25.04
N THR A 333 -53.36 27.48 25.62
CA THR A 333 -54.20 26.26 25.87
C THR A 333 -54.80 25.36 24.76
N THR A 334 -54.29 24.10 24.73
CA THR A 334 -54.99 22.79 24.67
C THR A 334 -56.20 22.52 23.73
N ALA A 335 -56.01 21.58 22.79
CA ALA A 335 -56.66 20.25 22.77
C ALA A 335 -55.94 19.32 21.77
N GLY A 336 -55.93 18.01 22.01
CA GLY A 336 -55.28 17.03 21.12
C GLY A 336 -56.24 16.36 20.14
N LEU A 337 -55.72 15.99 18.96
CA LEU A 337 -56.31 15.03 18.02
C LEU A 337 -55.17 14.28 17.32
N GLU A 338 -55.42 13.02 16.96
CA GLU A 338 -54.43 12.14 16.33
C GLU A 338 -54.15 12.58 14.88
N LEU A 339 -52.89 12.48 14.46
CA LEU A 339 -52.47 12.64 13.07
C LEU A 339 -51.61 11.44 12.67
N GLU A 340 -52.03 10.79 11.60
CA GLU A 340 -51.31 9.69 10.93
C GLU A 340 -49.86 10.08 10.62
N PRO A 341 -48.89 9.14 10.68
CA PRO A 341 -47.53 9.37 10.22
C PRO A 341 -47.54 9.53 8.70
N SER A 342 -47.57 10.78 8.23
CA SER A 342 -47.50 11.12 6.80
C SER A 342 -46.28 10.47 6.13
N ASP A 343 -46.49 9.83 4.99
CA ASP A 343 -45.46 9.11 4.25
C ASP A 343 -44.18 9.94 4.04
N LEU A 344 -43.10 9.55 4.72
CA LEU A 344 -41.74 9.89 4.31
C LEU A 344 -41.37 9.05 3.09
N SER A 345 -42.04 9.32 1.97
CA SER A 345 -41.72 8.71 0.68
C SER A 345 -40.30 9.11 0.28
N ALA A 346 -39.37 8.16 0.28
CA ALA A 346 -38.03 8.39 -0.24
C ALA A 346 -38.11 8.80 -1.72
N THR A 347 -37.78 10.05 -2.02
CA THR A 347 -37.80 10.57 -3.40
C THR A 347 -36.75 9.84 -4.25
N PRO A 348 -37.14 9.12 -5.31
CA PRO A 348 -36.17 8.43 -6.16
C PRO A 348 -35.23 9.45 -6.84
N SER A 349 -33.91 9.19 -6.80
CA SER A 349 -32.91 10.07 -7.41
C SER A 349 -33.11 10.12 -8.92
N PHE A 350 -33.42 11.32 -9.45
CA PHE A 350 -33.91 11.58 -10.81
C PHE A 350 -32.96 11.20 -11.98
N LEU A 351 -31.77 10.67 -11.69
CA LEU A 351 -30.86 10.08 -12.68
C LEU A 351 -30.75 8.55 -12.58
N LEU A 352 -30.95 7.92 -11.41
CA LEU A 352 -30.80 6.47 -11.28
C LEU A 352 -32.07 5.73 -11.73
N GLY A 353 -31.95 4.92 -12.78
CA GLY A 353 -32.89 3.83 -13.04
C GLY A 353 -32.81 2.80 -11.92
N ALA A 354 -33.91 2.58 -11.20
CA ALA A 354 -33.91 1.89 -9.89
C ALA A 354 -33.64 0.36 -9.90
N ALA A 355 -33.03 -0.18 -10.96
CA ALA A 355 -32.64 -1.59 -11.07
C ALA A 355 -31.28 -1.75 -11.77
N ASP A 356 -31.21 -1.52 -13.08
CA ASP A 356 -29.99 -1.69 -13.90
C ASP A 356 -28.79 -0.88 -13.37
N SER A 357 -29.02 0.37 -12.95
CA SER A 357 -27.97 1.27 -12.46
C SER A 357 -27.38 0.82 -11.12
N LEU A 358 -28.14 0.08 -10.30
CA LEU A 358 -27.64 -0.53 -9.06
C LEU A 358 -26.74 -1.75 -9.37
N GLN A 359 -27.12 -2.60 -10.32
CA GLN A 359 -26.31 -3.76 -10.72
C GLN A 359 -24.95 -3.33 -11.30
N ALA A 360 -24.92 -2.26 -12.09
CA ALA A 360 -23.67 -1.69 -12.62
C ALA A 360 -22.74 -1.12 -11.51
N PHE A 361 -23.31 -0.66 -10.40
CA PHE A 361 -22.56 -0.22 -9.22
C PHE A 361 -22.10 -1.41 -8.35
N GLU A 362 -22.94 -2.42 -8.15
CA GLU A 362 -22.59 -3.66 -7.44
C GLU A 362 -21.37 -4.35 -8.06
N PHE A 363 -21.23 -4.38 -9.38
CA PHE A 363 -20.03 -4.86 -10.08
C PHE A 363 -18.74 -4.12 -9.66
N LEU A 364 -18.79 -2.80 -9.46
CA LEU A 364 -17.64 -2.01 -9.00
C LEU A 364 -17.28 -2.28 -7.53
N TRP A 365 -18.22 -2.83 -6.75
CA TRP A 365 -18.11 -2.97 -5.29
C TRP A 365 -17.79 -4.39 -4.84
N ASN A 366 -18.49 -5.39 -5.39
CA ASN A 366 -18.50 -6.78 -4.93
C ASN A 366 -17.33 -7.62 -5.45
N ASP A 367 -16.84 -7.38 -6.68
CA ASP A 367 -15.85 -8.23 -7.37
C ASP A 367 -14.38 -8.02 -6.94
N PHE A 368 -14.11 -7.53 -5.73
CA PHE A 368 -12.75 -7.43 -5.21
C PHE A 368 -12.38 -8.67 -4.37
N PRO A 369 -11.44 -9.53 -4.83
CA PRO A 369 -11.14 -10.79 -4.17
C PRO A 369 -10.41 -10.61 -2.84
N ILE A 370 -10.70 -11.50 -1.89
CA ILE A 370 -10.01 -11.58 -0.60
C ILE A 370 -8.64 -12.27 -0.81
N ASP A 371 -7.62 -11.45 -1.08
CA ASP A 371 -6.15 -11.69 -1.08
C ASP A 371 -5.56 -12.84 -1.93
N ASN A 372 -6.24 -13.97 -2.09
CA ASN A 372 -5.72 -15.21 -2.69
C ASN A 372 -6.53 -15.74 -3.89
N GLN A 373 -7.73 -15.21 -4.17
CA GLN A 373 -8.46 -15.58 -5.38
C GLN A 373 -7.93 -14.81 -6.62
N PRO A 374 -7.90 -15.44 -7.81
CA PRO A 374 -7.65 -14.71 -9.05
C PRO A 374 -8.78 -13.71 -9.29
N LEU A 375 -8.47 -12.60 -9.95
CA LEU A 375 -9.47 -11.61 -10.35
C LEU A 375 -10.42 -12.23 -11.39
N PRO A 376 -11.73 -11.89 -11.38
CA PRO A 376 -12.63 -12.25 -12.46
C PRO A 376 -12.08 -11.73 -13.79
N THR A 377 -12.09 -12.56 -14.85
CA THR A 377 -11.60 -12.22 -16.21
C THR A 377 -12.52 -11.24 -16.97
N THR A 378 -13.23 -10.43 -16.19
CA THR A 378 -14.26 -9.47 -16.55
C THR A 378 -14.07 -8.16 -15.82
N PHE A 379 -13.30 -8.09 -14.73
CA PHE A 379 -13.26 -6.93 -13.83
C PHE A 379 -12.74 -5.65 -14.49
N LEU A 380 -11.80 -5.74 -15.43
CA LEU A 380 -11.33 -4.61 -16.24
C LEU A 380 -11.86 -4.67 -17.69
N ASN A 381 -12.73 -5.63 -18.03
CA ASN A 381 -13.10 -5.97 -19.41
C ASN A 381 -14.03 -4.92 -20.03
N THR A 382 -13.49 -4.19 -21.00
CA THR A 382 -14.15 -3.08 -21.70
C THR A 382 -14.96 -3.50 -22.94
N ASP A 383 -15.22 -4.81 -23.13
CA ASP A 383 -15.93 -5.36 -24.29
C ASP A 383 -17.28 -6.00 -23.95
N LEU A 384 -17.59 -6.22 -22.68
CA LEU A 384 -18.93 -6.55 -22.24
C LEU A 384 -19.85 -5.36 -22.58
N SER A 385 -20.98 -5.62 -23.26
CA SER A 385 -22.03 -4.61 -23.31
C SER A 385 -22.46 -4.32 -21.87
N LEU A 386 -22.78 -3.08 -21.55
CA LEU A 386 -23.36 -2.74 -20.25
C LEU A 386 -24.78 -3.31 -20.07
N VAL A 387 -25.28 -4.08 -21.04
CA VAL A 387 -26.44 -5.00 -20.96
C VAL A 387 -26.02 -6.45 -20.61
N ASP A 388 -24.88 -6.92 -21.13
CA ASP A 388 -24.38 -8.28 -20.88
C ASP A 388 -23.95 -8.47 -19.42
N ILE A 389 -23.41 -7.43 -18.77
CA ILE A 389 -23.01 -7.47 -17.35
C ILE A 389 -24.22 -7.77 -16.45
N SER A 390 -25.37 -7.15 -16.73
CA SER A 390 -26.64 -7.43 -16.04
C SER A 390 -27.18 -8.84 -16.36
N GLU A 391 -27.12 -9.29 -17.61
CA GLU A 391 -27.62 -10.64 -17.97
C GLU A 391 -26.76 -11.79 -17.42
N GLN A 392 -25.45 -11.60 -17.22
CA GLN A 392 -24.61 -12.63 -16.61
C GLN A 392 -24.94 -12.86 -15.13
N HIS A 393 -25.25 -11.80 -14.37
CA HIS A 393 -25.67 -11.91 -12.97
C HIS A 393 -27.02 -12.61 -12.79
N VAL A 394 -27.89 -12.60 -13.81
CA VAL A 394 -29.14 -13.38 -13.85
C VAL A 394 -28.88 -14.88 -14.07
N ARG A 395 -27.66 -15.29 -14.47
CA ARG A 395 -27.31 -16.69 -14.79
C ARG A 395 -26.41 -17.39 -13.77
N LEU A 396 -26.64 -17.15 -12.48
CA LEU A 396 -26.41 -18.22 -11.51
C LEU A 396 -27.31 -19.42 -11.89
N PRO A 397 -26.77 -20.63 -12.11
CA PRO A 397 -27.60 -21.77 -12.46
C PRO A 397 -28.50 -22.14 -11.29
N SER A 398 -29.81 -22.22 -11.54
CA SER A 398 -30.76 -22.77 -10.57
C SER A 398 -30.25 -24.11 -10.04
N PRO A 399 -30.35 -24.39 -8.72
CA PRO A 399 -29.92 -25.68 -8.19
C PRO A 399 -30.66 -26.81 -8.93
N PRO A 400 -29.96 -27.89 -9.32
CA PRO A 400 -30.59 -28.97 -10.06
C PRO A 400 -31.75 -29.56 -9.24
N PRO A 401 -32.88 -29.93 -9.88
CA PRO A 401 -34.01 -30.51 -9.17
C PRO A 401 -33.55 -31.76 -8.42
N PRO A 402 -34.04 -31.99 -7.18
CA PRO A 402 -33.56 -33.08 -6.34
C PRO A 402 -33.77 -34.43 -7.04
N PRO A 403 -32.81 -35.37 -6.94
CA PRO A 403 -32.95 -36.69 -7.55
C PRO A 403 -34.17 -37.41 -6.98
N PRO A 404 -34.88 -38.23 -7.79
CA PRO A 404 -36.03 -38.98 -7.29
C PRO A 404 -35.61 -39.93 -6.15
N PRO A 405 -36.46 -40.12 -5.13
CA PRO A 405 -36.09 -40.88 -3.94
C PRO A 405 -35.79 -42.35 -4.30
N PRO A 406 -34.72 -42.95 -3.75
CA PRO A 406 -34.41 -44.35 -4.02
C PRO A 406 -35.50 -45.26 -3.44
N HIS A 407 -36.01 -46.17 -4.28
CA HIS A 407 -36.97 -47.18 -3.82
C HIS A 407 -36.33 -48.11 -2.78
N PRO A 408 -37.10 -48.57 -1.77
CA PRO A 408 -36.55 -49.31 -0.64
C PRO A 408 -36.08 -50.72 -1.04
N PRO A 409 -34.89 -51.17 -0.61
CA PRO A 409 -34.48 -52.56 -0.75
C PRO A 409 -35.30 -53.47 0.16
N ALA A 410 -35.68 -54.65 -0.33
CA ALA A 410 -36.51 -55.60 0.41
C ALA A 410 -35.71 -56.38 1.47
N PHE A 411 -36.37 -56.69 2.59
CA PHE A 411 -35.84 -57.59 3.63
C PHE A 411 -35.89 -59.07 3.19
N PRO A 412 -35.07 -59.96 3.80
CA PRO A 412 -34.49 -61.10 3.08
C PRO A 412 -35.24 -62.44 3.22
N GLN A 413 -34.86 -63.40 2.37
CA GLN A 413 -34.89 -64.82 2.67
C GLN A 413 -33.46 -65.39 2.69
N ALA A 414 -33.25 -66.51 3.38
CA ALA A 414 -31.95 -67.06 3.71
C ALA A 414 -31.71 -68.44 3.09
N ASP A 415 -30.43 -68.83 2.92
CA ASP A 415 -29.87 -70.01 3.60
C ASP A 415 -28.35 -70.16 3.41
N ARG A 416 -27.66 -70.63 4.48
CA ARG A 416 -26.59 -71.67 4.55
C ARG A 416 -25.38 -71.67 3.57
N GLN A 417 -24.15 -72.11 3.94
CA GLN A 417 -23.58 -72.60 5.21
C GLN A 417 -22.01 -72.64 5.15
N SER A 418 -21.39 -72.95 6.30
CA SER A 418 -20.05 -73.58 6.52
C SER A 418 -18.77 -72.71 6.52
N ASP A 419 -17.76 -72.93 7.38
CA ASP A 419 -17.69 -73.55 8.74
C ASP A 419 -16.30 -73.28 9.41
N ILE A 420 -16.12 -73.69 10.68
CA ILE A 420 -14.87 -73.86 11.46
C ILE A 420 -14.19 -72.57 12.00
N GLY A 421 -13.73 -72.60 13.28
CA GLY A 421 -13.19 -71.42 14.00
C GLY A 421 -12.26 -71.72 15.19
N SER A 422 -12.74 -71.57 16.46
CA SER A 422 -12.02 -71.76 17.75
C SER A 422 -11.06 -70.61 18.20
N SER A 423 -10.71 -70.36 19.48
CA SER A 423 -11.29 -70.70 20.81
C SER A 423 -10.53 -70.05 22.01
N ARG A 424 -11.25 -69.56 23.05
CA ARG A 424 -10.86 -69.50 24.51
C ARG A 424 -9.68 -68.58 24.96
N GLU A 425 -9.46 -68.17 26.23
CA GLU A 425 -10.21 -68.02 27.51
C GLU A 425 -9.46 -67.01 28.47
N ILE A 426 -9.98 -66.66 29.68
CA ILE A 426 -9.56 -65.47 30.49
C ILE A 426 -9.45 -65.74 32.02
N PRO A 427 -8.37 -65.31 32.74
CA PRO A 427 -8.32 -65.33 34.23
C PRO A 427 -7.59 -64.16 34.98
N THR A 428 -8.38 -63.25 35.60
CA THR A 428 -8.33 -62.75 37.01
C THR A 428 -7.05 -62.31 37.80
N ASP A 429 -7.00 -61.02 38.21
CA ASP A 429 -6.99 -60.46 39.62
C ASP A 429 -5.76 -60.64 40.60
N PRO A 430 -5.66 -60.01 41.82
CA PRO A 430 -5.56 -58.56 42.22
C PRO A 430 -4.42 -58.21 43.25
N ASN A 431 -4.40 -56.98 43.87
CA ASN A 431 -3.70 -56.44 45.11
C ASN A 431 -2.77 -55.18 44.92
N LEU A 432 -2.43 -54.24 45.86
CA LEU A 432 -3.03 -53.65 47.11
C LEU A 432 -2.16 -52.43 47.68
N ASN A 433 -2.73 -51.50 48.50
CA ASN A 433 -2.12 -50.43 49.39
C ASN A 433 -1.42 -49.16 48.74
N VAL A 434 -1.49 -47.87 49.17
CA VAL A 434 -1.72 -47.06 50.45
C VAL A 434 -0.43 -46.94 51.33
N PRO A 435 -0.01 -45.82 52.05
CA PRO A 435 -0.61 -44.50 52.49
C PRO A 435 0.17 -43.20 52.05
N ILE A 436 -0.08 -41.88 52.31
CA ILE A 436 -0.70 -40.91 53.30
C ILE A 436 0.30 -40.05 54.17
N ASN A 437 0.32 -38.70 54.00
CA ASN A 437 0.40 -37.57 54.99
C ASN A 437 0.89 -36.24 54.30
N ILE A 438 0.28 -35.03 54.39
CA ILE A 438 -0.17 -34.12 55.49
C ILE A 438 0.94 -33.23 56.11
N ASN A 439 0.90 -31.90 55.87
CA ASN A 439 0.85 -30.85 56.93
C ASN A 439 0.65 -29.39 56.42
N LEU A 440 0.16 -28.50 57.31
CA LEU A 440 -0.01 -27.04 57.11
C LEU A 440 0.73 -26.20 58.18
N SER A 441 1.16 -24.98 57.85
CA SER A 441 1.26 -23.77 58.74
C SER A 441 1.74 -22.57 57.88
N GLN A 442 1.14 -21.36 57.89
CA GLN A 442 1.07 -20.31 58.95
C GLN A 442 2.44 -19.65 59.26
N GLU A 443 2.58 -18.32 59.48
CA GLU A 443 1.70 -17.14 59.31
C GLU A 443 2.52 -15.81 59.47
N THR A 444 1.89 -14.64 59.25
CA THR A 444 2.37 -13.26 59.53
C THR A 444 3.53 -12.73 58.66
N SER A 445 3.59 -11.49 58.15
CA SER A 445 2.96 -10.17 58.43
C SER A 445 3.67 -9.28 59.46
N GLN A 446 4.51 -8.33 59.00
CA GLN A 446 4.78 -7.08 59.73
C GLN A 446 5.27 -5.92 58.83
N THR A 447 4.98 -4.69 59.27
CA THR A 447 5.37 -3.41 58.62
C THR A 447 6.56 -2.78 59.37
N ARG A 448 7.32 -1.75 58.95
CA ARG A 448 7.07 -0.50 58.19
C ARG A 448 8.42 0.05 57.62
N PRO A 449 8.48 1.15 56.84
CA PRO A 449 9.63 1.50 55.99
C PRO A 449 10.63 2.54 56.56
N VAL A 450 11.84 2.61 56.00
CA VAL A 450 12.82 3.69 56.22
C VAL A 450 13.54 4.12 54.92
N VAL A 451 13.29 5.36 54.51
CA VAL A 451 14.15 6.38 53.83
C VAL A 451 15.09 5.96 52.66
N SER A 452 14.99 6.74 51.58
CA SER A 452 15.85 6.72 50.39
C SER A 452 17.21 7.42 50.56
N ARG A 453 18.22 6.94 49.81
CA ARG A 453 19.36 7.75 49.33
C ARG A 453 19.78 7.32 47.93
N LEU A 454 19.86 8.28 47.00
CA LEU A 454 20.65 8.18 45.77
C LEU A 454 22.02 8.83 46.02
N PRO A 455 23.10 8.13 45.64
CA PRO A 455 24.18 8.72 44.82
C PRO A 455 24.65 7.71 43.74
N SER A 456 25.42 8.06 42.71
CA SER A 456 25.68 9.33 42.00
C SER A 456 26.25 8.93 40.62
N LEU A 457 26.20 9.82 39.62
CA LEU A 457 26.95 9.63 38.37
C LEU A 457 28.41 10.07 38.55
N GLU A 458 29.34 9.19 38.17
CA GLU A 458 30.69 9.40 37.58
C GLU A 458 31.53 8.09 37.75
N PRO A 459 32.54 7.80 36.90
CA PRO A 459 33.10 6.46 36.78
C PRO A 459 34.27 6.16 37.74
N SER A 460 34.23 4.99 38.39
CA SER A 460 35.36 4.44 39.16
C SER A 460 35.98 3.21 38.49
N SER A 461 37.30 3.20 38.37
CA SER A 461 38.07 2.14 37.70
C SER A 461 38.67 1.12 38.68
N SER A 462 39.03 -0.07 38.19
CA SER A 462 39.61 -1.21 38.93
C SER A 462 38.64 -1.88 39.95
N SER A 463 38.65 -3.20 40.16
CA SER A 463 39.83 -4.08 40.21
C SER A 463 39.71 -5.43 39.51
N ARG A 464 40.89 -5.97 39.17
CA ARG A 464 41.14 -7.29 38.57
C ARG A 464 40.95 -8.42 39.60
N LEU A 465 40.74 -9.64 39.10
CA LEU A 465 41.16 -10.99 39.57
C LEU A 465 40.19 -11.98 38.87
N ASN A 466 40.59 -13.04 38.17
CA ASN A 466 41.92 -13.59 37.83
C ASN A 466 41.93 -14.07 36.36
N ALA A 467 43.13 -14.22 35.78
CA ALA A 467 43.28 -14.71 34.41
C ALA A 467 43.57 -16.22 34.36
N LEU A 468 42.93 -16.93 33.43
CA LEU A 468 43.34 -18.24 32.93
C LEU A 468 43.11 -18.30 31.42
N GLU A 469 44.22 -18.35 30.68
CA GLU A 469 44.33 -18.55 29.23
C GLU A 469 45.54 -19.48 28.99
N PRO A 470 45.68 -20.12 27.81
CA PRO A 470 44.62 -20.59 26.91
C PRO A 470 44.85 -22.05 26.47
N THR A 471 43.79 -22.85 26.33
CA THR A 471 43.86 -24.18 25.70
C THR A 471 42.80 -24.33 24.60
N ALA A 472 43.20 -24.97 23.51
CA ALA A 472 42.56 -24.88 22.20
C ALA A 472 41.24 -25.67 22.05
N SER A 473 40.69 -25.58 20.83
CA SER A 473 39.59 -26.39 20.28
C SER A 473 38.23 -26.30 21.00
N TYR A 474 37.49 -25.23 20.70
CA TYR A 474 36.08 -25.38 20.35
C TYR A 474 35.87 -24.93 18.90
N GLN A 475 35.77 -25.89 17.98
CA GLN A 475 35.19 -25.64 16.67
C GLN A 475 33.70 -25.34 16.88
N GLN A 476 33.17 -24.32 16.20
CA GLN A 476 31.72 -24.12 16.17
C GLN A 476 31.10 -25.30 15.41
N TYR A 477 30.36 -26.15 16.13
CA TYR A 477 29.41 -27.08 15.52
C TYR A 477 28.22 -26.27 14.98
N LEU A 478 28.43 -25.67 13.81
CA LEU A 478 27.36 -25.15 12.97
C LEU A 478 26.53 -26.35 12.51
N ALA A 479 25.26 -26.40 12.93
CA ALA A 479 24.29 -27.30 12.32
C ALA A 479 24.12 -26.92 10.84
N PRO A 480 24.16 -27.88 9.88
CA PRO A 480 23.95 -27.56 8.48
C PRO A 480 22.55 -26.97 8.26
N GLY A 481 22.46 -25.77 7.67
CA GLY A 481 21.22 -25.22 7.09
C GLY A 481 20.63 -23.96 7.70
N GLN A 482 21.02 -23.52 8.92
CA GLN A 482 20.50 -22.25 9.46
C GLN A 482 21.28 -21.02 8.95
N ILE A 483 20.87 -20.53 7.77
CA ILE A 483 21.33 -19.24 7.21
C ILE A 483 20.57 -18.09 7.89
N SER A 484 21.30 -17.05 8.31
CA SER A 484 20.70 -15.82 8.84
C SER A 484 20.08 -15.02 7.70
N SER A 485 18.77 -14.77 7.74
CA SER A 485 18.09 -13.87 6.79
C SER A 485 18.82 -12.53 6.69
N SER A 486 19.30 -12.21 5.49
CA SER A 486 20.19 -11.09 5.19
C SER A 486 19.39 -9.79 5.09
N CYS A 487 19.22 -9.11 6.24
CA CYS A 487 18.64 -7.76 6.28
C CYS A 487 19.65 -6.72 5.75
N PRO A 488 19.49 -6.17 4.52
CA PRO A 488 20.56 -5.41 3.86
C PRO A 488 20.80 -4.03 4.48
N TRP A 489 19.89 -3.55 5.34
CA TRP A 489 20.06 -2.34 6.13
C TRP A 489 20.67 -2.57 7.53
N ARG A 490 20.98 -3.82 7.93
CA ARG A 490 21.58 -4.15 9.24
C ARG A 490 23.11 -3.98 9.22
N ILE A 491 23.59 -2.75 9.34
CA ILE A 491 25.02 -2.41 9.22
C ILE A 491 25.80 -2.73 10.51
N SER A 492 26.86 -3.54 10.42
CA SER A 492 27.80 -3.77 11.53
C SER A 492 28.69 -2.53 11.79
N PRO A 493 29.29 -2.37 13.00
CA PRO A 493 30.24 -1.29 13.26
C PRO A 493 31.47 -1.31 12.33
N GLU A 494 31.96 -2.50 11.98
CA GLU A 494 33.17 -2.72 11.18
C GLU A 494 32.92 -2.34 9.72
N VAL A 495 31.82 -2.84 9.14
CA VAL A 495 31.36 -2.50 7.78
C VAL A 495 31.07 -1.00 7.66
N TYR A 496 30.42 -0.42 8.67
CA TYR A 496 30.20 1.03 8.74
C TYR A 496 31.52 1.82 8.77
N GLN A 497 32.49 1.42 9.61
CA GLN A 497 33.80 2.07 9.66
C GLN A 497 34.59 1.91 8.36
N ALA A 498 34.48 0.77 7.67
CA ALA A 498 35.12 0.54 6.38
C ALA A 498 34.51 1.43 5.28
N LEU A 499 33.18 1.53 5.23
CA LEU A 499 32.45 2.42 4.33
C LEU A 499 32.76 3.90 4.61
N ALA A 500 32.73 4.32 5.89
CA ALA A 500 33.07 5.68 6.29
C ALA A 500 34.51 6.06 5.90
N ARG A 501 35.48 5.15 6.06
CA ARG A 501 36.86 5.33 5.59
C ARG A 501 36.95 5.45 4.06
N ARG A 502 36.19 4.64 3.30
CA ARG A 502 36.11 4.76 1.83
C ARG A 502 35.56 6.12 1.41
N VAL A 503 34.47 6.59 2.02
CA VAL A 503 33.90 7.92 1.73
C VAL A 503 34.84 9.05 2.15
N ALA A 504 35.50 8.94 3.31
CA ALA A 504 36.49 9.93 3.77
C ALA A 504 37.69 10.06 2.81
N SER A 505 38.15 8.95 2.21
CA SER A 505 39.21 8.97 1.19
C SER A 505 38.80 9.69 -0.11
N LEU A 506 37.50 9.89 -0.31
CA LEU A 506 36.90 10.60 -1.44
C LEU A 506 36.46 12.03 -1.08
N THR A 507 36.64 12.49 0.17
CA THR A 507 36.20 13.84 0.58
C THR A 507 36.90 14.97 -0.19
N SER A 508 38.12 14.75 -0.68
CA SER A 508 38.83 15.69 -1.57
C SER A 508 38.13 15.92 -2.92
N THR A 509 37.12 15.13 -3.26
CA THR A 509 36.32 15.24 -4.47
C THR A 509 34.97 15.91 -4.24
N ILE A 510 34.57 16.13 -2.97
CA ILE A 510 33.26 16.66 -2.61
C ILE A 510 33.37 18.20 -2.49
N PRO A 511 32.60 19.00 -3.26
CA PRO A 511 32.82 20.45 -3.31
C PRO A 511 32.48 21.24 -2.03
N HIS A 512 31.85 20.62 -1.03
CA HIS A 512 31.34 21.24 0.19
C HIS A 512 31.61 20.31 1.39
N PRO A 513 31.72 20.81 2.63
CA PRO A 513 31.88 19.95 3.82
C PRO A 513 30.67 19.03 3.97
N PHE A 514 30.91 17.72 3.88
CA PHE A 514 29.87 16.67 3.97
C PHE A 514 30.05 15.86 5.24
N ASN A 515 28.98 15.75 6.04
CA ASN A 515 28.96 14.94 7.25
C ASN A 515 28.34 13.57 6.93
N PHE A 516 29.18 12.54 6.84
CA PHE A 516 28.71 11.18 6.57
C PHE A 516 27.68 10.73 7.64
N PRO A 517 26.49 10.21 7.24
CA PRO A 517 25.44 9.85 8.19
C PRO A 517 25.90 8.81 9.21
N SER A 518 25.43 8.92 10.46
CA SER A 518 25.71 7.91 11.49
C SER A 518 25.26 6.51 11.06
N ARG A 519 25.83 5.44 11.65
CA ARG A 519 25.45 4.04 11.35
C ARG A 519 23.93 3.81 11.45
N HIS A 520 23.29 4.42 12.45
CA HIS A 520 21.85 4.31 12.67
C HIS A 520 21.05 5.14 11.64
N THR A 521 21.53 6.34 11.33
CA THR A 521 20.94 7.21 10.29
C THR A 521 20.98 6.53 8.91
N LEU A 522 22.15 5.97 8.54
CA LEU A 522 22.35 5.27 7.27
C LEU A 522 21.52 3.98 7.18
N SER A 523 21.46 3.20 8.26
CA SER A 523 20.60 1.99 8.35
C SER A 523 19.12 2.35 8.11
N ARG A 524 18.61 3.38 8.80
CA ARG A 524 17.23 3.86 8.65
C ARG A 524 16.92 4.43 7.25
N TYR A 525 17.90 5.03 6.56
CA TYR A 525 17.73 5.47 5.17
C TYR A 525 17.74 4.27 4.20
N LEU A 526 18.67 3.33 4.33
CA LEU A 526 18.67 2.13 3.49
C LEU A 526 17.38 1.33 3.64
N GLU A 527 16.82 1.22 4.86
CA GLU A 527 15.49 0.66 5.07
C GLU A 527 14.39 1.45 4.32
N GLY A 528 14.44 2.79 4.35
CA GLY A 528 13.49 3.64 3.60
C GLY A 528 13.54 3.39 2.09
N TYR A 529 14.72 3.09 1.54
CA TYR A 529 14.85 2.66 0.15
C TYR A 529 14.25 1.26 -0.08
N PHE A 530 14.63 0.28 0.74
CA PHE A 530 14.22 -1.12 0.52
C PHE A 530 12.74 -1.38 0.82
N ARG A 531 12.14 -0.75 1.84
CA ARG A 531 10.70 -0.86 2.14
C ARG A 531 9.80 0.07 1.31
N GLY A 532 10.37 1.01 0.54
CA GLY A 532 9.61 2.00 -0.24
C GLY A 532 9.91 1.91 -1.73
N PHE A 533 11.03 2.49 -2.17
CA PHE A 533 11.35 2.60 -3.59
C PHE A 533 11.61 1.25 -4.28
N HIS A 534 12.29 0.33 -3.60
CA HIS A 534 12.80 -0.90 -4.22
C HIS A 534 11.69 -1.81 -4.77
N ALA A 535 10.57 -1.94 -4.08
CA ALA A 535 9.44 -2.76 -4.50
C ALA A 535 8.79 -2.29 -5.82
N HIS A 536 8.92 -1.00 -6.16
CA HIS A 536 8.48 -0.45 -7.45
C HIS A 536 9.56 -0.51 -8.54
N MET A 537 10.83 -0.73 -8.19
CA MET A 537 11.99 -0.73 -9.11
C MET A 537 13.00 -1.83 -8.70
N PRO A 538 12.64 -3.12 -8.81
CA PRO A 538 13.39 -4.24 -8.21
C PRO A 538 14.63 -4.62 -9.04
N MET A 539 15.70 -3.82 -8.95
CA MET A 539 16.96 -4.00 -9.70
C MET A 539 18.12 -4.64 -8.90
N LEU A 540 17.87 -5.14 -7.69
CA LEU A 540 18.88 -5.60 -6.73
C LEU A 540 18.42 -6.91 -6.08
N HIS A 541 19.30 -7.92 -6.00
CA HIS A 541 18.96 -9.20 -5.36
C HIS A 541 19.15 -9.12 -3.84
N VAL A 542 18.05 -8.96 -3.08
CA VAL A 542 18.12 -8.66 -1.63
C VAL A 542 18.90 -9.71 -0.84
N ALA A 543 18.74 -11.00 -1.14
CA ALA A 543 19.31 -12.07 -0.32
C ALA A 543 20.84 -12.15 -0.37
N THR A 544 21.48 -11.84 -1.50
CA THR A 544 22.95 -11.90 -1.68
C THR A 544 23.65 -10.55 -1.56
N LEU A 545 22.89 -9.47 -1.34
CA LEU A 545 23.41 -8.10 -1.34
C LEU A 545 24.09 -7.73 -0.02
N THR A 546 25.31 -7.18 -0.13
CA THR A 546 26.07 -6.63 1.02
C THR A 546 26.50 -5.19 0.76
N LEU A 547 26.66 -4.37 1.81
CA LEU A 547 27.16 -2.99 1.66
C LEU A 547 28.55 -2.92 1.01
N GLU A 548 29.37 -3.97 1.14
CA GLU A 548 30.67 -4.04 0.48
C GLU A 548 30.53 -4.16 -1.04
N THR A 549 29.60 -5.01 -1.51
CA THR A 549 29.24 -5.18 -2.93
C THR A 549 28.48 -4.02 -3.56
N LEU A 550 27.79 -3.18 -2.76
CA LEU A 550 27.18 -1.94 -3.23
C LEU A 550 28.25 -0.88 -3.55
N GLY A 551 29.23 -0.71 -2.67
CA GLY A 551 30.15 0.42 -2.70
C GLY A 551 29.51 1.76 -2.28
N PRO A 552 30.33 2.79 -1.97
CA PRO A 552 29.83 4.08 -1.47
C PRO A 552 28.96 4.82 -2.47
N GLU A 553 29.23 4.69 -3.77
CA GLU A 553 28.50 5.36 -4.85
C GLU A 553 27.01 4.99 -4.84
N LEU A 554 26.71 3.69 -4.94
CA LEU A 554 25.34 3.19 -4.88
C LEU A 554 24.75 3.32 -3.48
N THR A 555 25.50 3.02 -2.42
CA THR A 555 25.00 3.11 -1.03
C THR A 555 24.50 4.52 -0.68
N LEU A 556 25.20 5.58 -1.15
CA LEU A 556 24.77 6.97 -0.96
C LEU A 556 23.56 7.31 -1.85
N ALA A 557 23.44 6.75 -3.05
CA ALA A 557 22.25 6.92 -3.90
C ALA A 557 21.01 6.24 -3.29
N LEU A 558 21.15 5.02 -2.77
CA LEU A 558 20.07 4.33 -2.04
C LEU A 558 19.66 5.16 -0.81
N ALA A 559 20.62 5.65 -0.04
CA ALA A 559 20.37 6.47 1.15
C ALA A 559 19.73 7.84 0.81
N ALA A 560 20.02 8.43 -0.36
CA ALA A 560 19.42 9.69 -0.80
C ALA A 560 17.91 9.57 -1.03
N VAL A 561 17.47 8.55 -1.78
CA VAL A 561 16.04 8.23 -1.95
C VAL A 561 15.44 7.75 -0.64
N GLY A 562 16.18 6.93 0.11
CA GLY A 562 15.76 6.43 1.42
C GLY A 562 15.49 7.52 2.46
N ALA A 563 16.19 8.65 2.39
CA ALA A 563 15.90 9.83 3.21
C ALA A 563 14.59 10.53 2.80
N LEU A 564 14.21 10.53 1.51
CA LEU A 564 12.90 11.01 1.07
C LEU A 564 11.78 10.12 1.62
N TYR A 565 11.93 8.79 1.57
CA TYR A 565 11.05 7.81 2.22
C TYR A 565 11.13 7.79 3.77
N ARG A 566 11.78 8.80 4.35
CA ARG A 566 11.77 9.15 5.78
C ARG A 566 11.45 10.64 6.01
N PHE A 567 10.95 11.34 4.99
CA PHE A 567 10.63 12.78 4.95
C PHE A 567 11.78 13.73 5.31
N GLU A 568 13.03 13.28 5.26
CA GLU A 568 14.21 14.10 5.53
C GLU A 568 14.79 14.69 4.22
N HIS A 569 13.94 15.43 3.50
CA HIS A 569 14.21 15.93 2.14
C HIS A 569 15.58 16.60 2.01
N ALA A 570 15.93 17.52 2.91
CA ALA A 570 17.23 18.21 2.91
C ALA A 570 18.44 17.25 2.98
N LYS A 571 18.33 16.14 3.74
CA LYS A 571 19.37 15.10 3.81
C LYS A 571 19.39 14.21 2.57
N GLY A 572 18.22 13.95 1.98
CA GLY A 572 18.12 13.35 0.65
C GLY A 572 18.89 14.15 -0.41
N ILE A 573 18.68 15.47 -0.49
CA ILE A 573 19.36 16.35 -1.45
C ILE A 573 20.88 16.43 -1.19
N GLU A 574 21.32 16.48 0.08
CA GLU A 574 22.74 16.43 0.45
C GLU A 574 23.40 15.12 -0.03
N LEU A 575 22.78 13.97 0.24
CA LEU A 575 23.26 12.65 -0.18
C LEU A 575 23.24 12.47 -1.70
N TYR A 576 22.18 12.94 -2.38
CA TYR A 576 22.07 12.97 -3.84
C TYR A 576 23.28 13.66 -4.47
N ARG A 577 23.63 14.85 -3.96
CA ARG A 577 24.71 15.69 -4.51
C ARG A 577 26.06 15.00 -4.39
N VAL A 578 26.33 14.35 -3.26
CA VAL A 578 27.56 13.58 -3.05
C VAL A 578 27.58 12.33 -3.94
N ALA A 579 26.50 11.54 -3.96
CA ALA A 579 26.40 10.33 -4.77
C ALA A 579 26.65 10.62 -6.26
N LYS A 580 26.01 11.65 -6.81
CA LYS A 580 26.20 12.09 -8.21
C LYS A 580 27.66 12.46 -8.51
N VAL A 581 28.31 13.23 -7.64
CA VAL A 581 29.72 13.61 -7.82
C VAL A 581 30.65 12.39 -7.80
N LEU A 582 30.41 11.43 -6.89
CA LEU A 582 31.22 10.22 -6.81
C LEU A 582 31.00 9.30 -8.01
N ILE A 583 29.75 9.10 -8.46
CA ILE A 583 29.44 8.27 -9.64
C ILE A 583 30.06 8.86 -10.90
N ASN A 584 29.84 10.15 -11.17
CA ASN A 584 30.37 10.80 -12.37
C ASN A 584 31.90 10.69 -12.42
N ARG A 585 32.60 11.02 -11.32
CA ARG A 585 34.05 10.86 -11.21
C ARG A 585 34.52 9.42 -11.44
N ARG A 586 33.73 8.43 -11.00
CA ARG A 586 34.06 7.01 -11.21
C ARG A 586 33.93 6.59 -12.67
N LEU A 587 32.95 7.13 -13.39
CA LEU A 587 32.81 6.96 -14.84
C LEU A 587 33.95 7.67 -15.59
N ASP A 588 34.24 8.93 -15.24
CA ASP A 588 35.37 9.70 -15.81
C ASP A 588 36.68 8.91 -15.71
N GLN A 589 36.97 8.33 -14.53
CA GLN A 589 38.16 7.49 -14.29
C GLN A 589 38.23 6.20 -15.14
N PHE A 590 37.09 5.66 -15.57
CA PHE A 590 37.09 4.53 -16.51
C PHE A 590 37.38 5.00 -17.95
N TYR A 591 36.91 6.19 -18.33
CA TYR A 591 37.23 6.77 -19.64
C TYR A 591 38.64 7.41 -19.71
N GLU A 592 39.24 7.84 -18.59
CA GLU A 592 40.62 8.38 -18.50
C GLU A 592 41.66 7.45 -19.16
N GLY A 593 41.53 6.12 -18.97
CA GLY A 593 42.41 5.13 -19.61
C GLY A 593 42.23 5.02 -21.13
N THR A 594 41.05 5.35 -21.66
CA THR A 594 40.80 5.45 -23.11
C THR A 594 41.30 6.78 -23.66
N VAL A 595 41.01 7.90 -22.98
CA VAL A 595 41.53 9.22 -23.34
C VAL A 595 43.06 9.21 -23.38
N SER A 596 43.73 8.64 -22.37
CA SER A 596 45.20 8.53 -22.31
C SER A 596 45.79 7.73 -23.48
N ARG A 597 45.11 6.67 -23.93
CA ARG A 597 45.48 5.90 -25.13
C ARG A 597 45.31 6.72 -26.41
N LEU A 598 44.26 7.53 -26.51
CA LEU A 598 43.98 8.39 -27.67
C LEU A 598 44.90 9.62 -27.74
N THR A 599 45.33 10.17 -26.61
CA THR A 599 46.32 11.27 -26.55
C THR A 599 47.76 10.79 -26.65
N GLY A 600 48.02 9.51 -26.36
CA GLY A 600 49.36 8.91 -26.35
C GLY A 600 49.91 8.50 -27.73
N GLY A 601 49.16 8.70 -28.81
CA GLY A 601 49.57 8.34 -30.17
C GLY A 601 48.86 9.17 -31.25
N SER A 602 49.49 9.27 -32.43
CA SER A 602 48.88 9.99 -33.56
C SER A 602 47.66 9.23 -34.10
N PRO A 603 46.57 9.90 -34.54
CA PRO A 603 45.37 9.24 -35.03
C PRO A 603 45.66 8.26 -36.18
N LYS A 604 45.10 7.04 -36.11
CA LYS A 604 45.37 5.95 -37.08
C LYS A 604 45.06 6.33 -38.54
N PHE A 605 44.17 7.30 -38.76
CA PHE A 605 43.85 7.87 -40.08
C PHE A 605 45.01 8.64 -40.75
N ALA A 606 46.08 8.97 -40.01
CA ALA A 606 47.26 9.68 -40.53
C ALA A 606 48.26 8.77 -41.29
N GLY A 607 47.93 7.51 -41.54
CA GLY A 607 48.63 6.66 -42.52
C GLY A 607 49.90 5.93 -42.04
N PHE A 608 50.28 6.01 -40.76
CA PHE A 608 51.53 5.44 -40.24
C PHE A 608 51.33 4.39 -39.14
N SER A 609 50.73 3.23 -39.48
CA SER A 609 51.01 1.90 -38.86
C SER A 609 50.13 0.81 -39.50
N ILE A 610 50.68 -0.40 -39.66
CA ILE A 610 49.89 -1.62 -39.95
C ILE A 610 49.32 -2.15 -38.62
N PRO A 611 48.05 -2.61 -38.55
CA PRO A 611 47.48 -3.08 -37.30
C PRO A 611 48.09 -4.39 -36.79
N ASN A 612 48.18 -4.52 -35.47
CA ASN A 612 47.99 -5.80 -34.82
C ASN A 612 46.48 -5.94 -34.60
N GLU A 613 45.83 -6.96 -35.17
CA GLU A 613 44.36 -7.00 -35.30
C GLU A 613 43.62 -7.05 -33.95
N SER A 614 44.28 -7.58 -32.90
CA SER A 614 43.78 -7.74 -31.53
C SER A 614 43.49 -6.45 -30.73
N GLN A 615 43.47 -5.28 -31.37
CA GLN A 615 43.15 -4.00 -30.73
C GLN A 615 41.70 -3.53 -30.88
N HIS A 616 40.90 -4.12 -31.79
CA HIS A 616 39.52 -3.67 -32.00
C HIS A 616 38.50 -4.34 -31.06
N ASP A 617 38.75 -5.56 -30.59
CA ASP A 617 37.85 -6.33 -29.70
C ASP A 617 38.06 -6.04 -28.20
N GLN A 618 38.53 -4.84 -27.86
CA GLN A 618 38.62 -4.40 -26.46
C GLN A 618 37.22 -3.98 -25.99
N PRO A 619 36.59 -4.66 -25.00
CA PRO A 619 35.27 -4.29 -24.50
C PRO A 619 35.28 -2.88 -23.89
N SER A 620 34.10 -2.27 -23.73
CA SER A 620 33.97 -0.95 -23.09
C SER A 620 34.72 -0.91 -21.75
N PRO A 621 35.36 0.23 -21.40
CA PRO A 621 35.90 0.45 -20.06
C PRO A 621 34.92 0.11 -18.93
N ILE A 622 33.60 0.35 -19.08
CA ILE A 622 32.64 0.00 -18.03
C ILE A 622 32.29 -1.50 -18.02
N LEU A 623 32.21 -2.15 -19.19
CA LEU A 623 32.05 -3.61 -19.30
C LEU A 623 33.21 -4.34 -18.62
N SER A 624 34.45 -3.83 -18.76
CA SER A 624 35.64 -4.37 -18.09
C SER A 624 35.55 -4.39 -16.55
N GLN A 625 34.62 -3.61 -15.97
CA GLN A 625 34.38 -3.53 -14.53
C GLN A 625 33.22 -4.42 -14.06
N GLY A 626 32.48 -5.04 -14.99
CA GLY A 626 31.37 -5.95 -14.73
C GLY A 626 30.39 -5.40 -13.68
N GLN A 627 30.20 -6.17 -12.60
CA GLN A 627 29.33 -5.82 -11.48
C GLN A 627 29.58 -4.43 -10.88
N ARG A 628 30.83 -3.92 -10.88
CA ARG A 628 31.14 -2.57 -10.37
C ARG A 628 30.57 -1.48 -11.28
N GLY A 629 30.64 -1.69 -12.60
CA GLY A 629 30.00 -0.81 -13.57
C GLY A 629 28.47 -0.85 -13.43
N LEU A 630 27.91 -2.04 -13.21
CA LEU A 630 26.47 -2.20 -12.99
C LEU A 630 25.99 -1.46 -11.73
N ARG A 631 26.78 -1.46 -10.63
CA ARG A 631 26.47 -0.65 -9.43
C ARG A 631 26.45 0.87 -9.72
N LEU A 632 27.26 1.39 -10.64
CA LEU A 632 27.21 2.79 -11.05
C LEU A 632 25.97 3.11 -11.88
N LEU A 633 25.57 2.22 -12.79
CA LEU A 633 24.32 2.34 -13.55
C LEU A 633 23.10 2.32 -12.61
N GLN A 634 23.03 1.36 -11.69
CA GLN A 634 22.00 1.31 -10.64
C GLN A 634 21.99 2.61 -9.80
N GLY A 635 23.17 3.17 -9.50
CA GLY A 635 23.31 4.46 -8.83
C GLY A 635 22.68 5.60 -9.62
N LEU A 636 23.06 5.76 -10.90
CA LEU A 636 22.46 6.77 -11.78
C LEU A 636 20.94 6.60 -11.93
N LEU A 637 20.44 5.36 -12.04
CA LEU A 637 19.00 5.09 -12.15
C LEU A 637 18.22 5.57 -10.93
N VAL A 638 18.73 5.28 -9.72
CA VAL A 638 18.12 5.73 -8.46
C VAL A 638 18.15 7.26 -8.34
N LEU A 639 19.28 7.91 -8.68
CA LEU A 639 19.37 9.38 -8.68
C LEU A 639 18.52 10.05 -9.77
N MET A 640 18.40 9.44 -10.95
CA MET A 640 17.58 9.91 -12.07
C MET A 640 16.09 9.82 -11.75
N ALA A 641 15.63 8.71 -11.16
CA ALA A 641 14.26 8.60 -10.67
C ALA A 641 13.96 9.64 -9.59
N MET A 642 14.84 9.76 -8.57
CA MET A 642 14.72 10.75 -7.50
C MET A 642 14.50 12.18 -8.03
N THR A 643 15.27 12.57 -9.04
CA THR A 643 15.25 13.93 -9.61
C THR A 643 14.22 14.14 -10.71
N SER A 644 13.69 13.07 -11.31
CA SER A 644 12.55 13.16 -12.23
C SER A 644 11.26 13.55 -11.48
N TRP A 645 11.08 13.03 -10.26
CA TRP A 645 9.82 13.12 -9.51
C TRP A 645 9.89 14.08 -8.31
N GLY A 646 11.08 14.28 -7.73
CA GLY A 646 11.37 15.33 -6.75
C GLY A 646 11.47 16.74 -7.36
N GLU A 647 12.09 17.65 -6.61
CA GLU A 647 12.21 19.11 -6.85
C GLU A 647 12.34 19.57 -8.32
N LYS A 648 11.51 20.55 -8.71
CA LYS A 648 11.59 21.32 -9.98
C LYS A 648 13.01 21.67 -10.42
N ALA A 649 13.85 22.11 -9.48
CA ALA A 649 15.23 22.52 -9.75
C ALA A 649 16.12 21.39 -10.30
N LEU A 650 15.80 20.13 -9.96
CA LEU A 650 16.60 18.95 -10.30
C LEU A 650 16.08 18.17 -11.51
N VAL A 651 14.92 18.52 -12.07
CA VAL A 651 14.38 17.85 -13.28
C VAL A 651 15.34 17.99 -14.47
N ARG A 652 16.05 19.12 -14.59
CA ARG A 652 17.13 19.30 -15.59
C ARG A 652 18.29 18.32 -15.40
N ASP A 653 18.64 18.05 -14.15
CA ASP A 653 19.67 17.08 -13.79
C ASP A 653 19.24 15.65 -14.09
N ALA A 654 17.95 15.33 -13.95
CA ALA A 654 17.38 14.05 -14.36
C ALA A 654 17.54 13.80 -15.87
N LEU A 655 17.23 14.82 -16.69
CA LEU A 655 17.39 14.73 -18.16
C LEU A 655 18.87 14.65 -18.59
N SER A 656 19.78 15.28 -17.84
CA SER A 656 21.23 15.15 -18.07
C SER A 656 21.72 13.73 -17.75
N MET A 657 21.26 13.14 -16.64
CA MET A 657 21.59 11.76 -16.27
C MET A 657 20.94 10.74 -17.21
N ALA A 658 19.76 11.02 -17.76
CA ALA A 658 19.08 10.15 -18.73
C ALA A 658 19.96 9.83 -19.94
N SER A 659 20.69 10.81 -20.46
CA SER A 659 21.64 10.60 -21.57
C SER A 659 22.79 9.66 -21.18
N GLN A 660 23.36 9.83 -19.99
CA GLN A 660 24.43 8.96 -19.48
C GLN A 660 23.92 7.52 -19.27
N VAL A 661 22.76 7.37 -18.62
CA VAL A 661 22.08 6.09 -18.44
C VAL A 661 21.83 5.43 -19.81
N ALA A 662 21.37 6.16 -20.82
CA ALA A 662 21.08 5.62 -22.14
C ALA A 662 22.34 5.16 -22.91
N THR A 663 23.50 5.77 -22.66
CA THR A 663 24.79 5.25 -23.13
C THR A 663 25.16 3.97 -22.37
N LEU A 664 25.16 3.99 -21.04
CA LEU A 664 25.56 2.83 -20.23
C LEU A 664 24.64 1.61 -20.46
N VAL A 665 23.34 1.81 -20.66
CA VAL A 665 22.36 0.76 -20.95
C VAL A 665 22.61 0.08 -22.30
N ARG A 666 23.12 0.83 -23.30
CA ARG A 666 23.61 0.26 -24.57
C ARG A 666 24.95 -0.43 -24.40
N GLU A 667 25.88 0.16 -23.65
CA GLU A 667 27.17 -0.49 -23.36
C GLU A 667 27.02 -1.78 -22.54
N PHE A 668 26.00 -1.89 -21.68
CA PHE A 668 25.60 -3.13 -20.98
C PHE A 668 24.72 -4.05 -21.83
N GLY A 669 24.53 -3.78 -23.13
CA GLY A 669 23.96 -4.75 -24.05
C GLY A 669 22.44 -4.95 -23.95
N ILE A 670 21.65 -3.89 -23.74
CA ILE A 670 20.18 -4.00 -23.84
C ILE A 670 19.70 -4.52 -25.21
N SER A 671 20.52 -4.36 -26.26
CA SER A 671 20.26 -4.83 -27.63
C SER A 671 20.91 -6.19 -27.94
N GLU A 672 21.56 -6.83 -26.98
CA GLU A 672 22.02 -8.21 -27.09
C GLU A 672 20.79 -9.14 -27.00
N HIS A 673 20.69 -10.11 -27.91
CA HIS A 673 19.69 -11.17 -27.77
C HIS A 673 20.18 -12.22 -26.79
N GLU A 674 19.34 -12.56 -25.81
CA GLU A 674 19.65 -13.56 -24.79
C GLU A 674 19.20 -14.95 -25.24
N ASP A 675 20.16 -15.86 -25.45
CA ASP A 675 19.90 -17.26 -25.76
C ASP A 675 19.05 -17.95 -24.68
N THR A 676 18.23 -18.93 -25.07
CA THR A 676 17.29 -19.63 -24.19
C THR A 676 17.93 -20.64 -23.23
N VAL A 677 19.26 -20.80 -23.26
CA VAL A 677 20.00 -21.80 -22.46
C VAL A 677 20.33 -21.26 -21.06
N MET A 678 19.31 -21.07 -20.23
CA MET A 678 19.46 -20.70 -18.80
C MET A 678 19.70 -21.92 -17.88
N ARG A 679 19.37 -23.14 -18.33
CA ARG A 679 19.24 -24.34 -17.46
C ARG A 679 20.55 -24.85 -16.85
N ASP A 680 21.69 -24.57 -17.48
CA ASP A 680 23.00 -25.09 -17.05
C ASP A 680 23.80 -24.09 -16.20
N MET A 681 23.19 -22.96 -15.80
CA MET A 681 23.83 -21.91 -15.00
C MET A 681 23.85 -22.24 -13.51
N SER A 682 24.85 -21.73 -12.78
CA SER A 682 24.77 -21.64 -11.31
C SER A 682 23.78 -20.56 -10.84
N TRP A 683 23.34 -20.65 -9.58
CA TRP A 683 22.45 -19.66 -8.96
C TRP A 683 23.08 -18.27 -8.95
N GLU A 684 24.38 -18.20 -8.65
CA GLU A 684 25.15 -16.97 -8.63
C GLU A 684 25.24 -16.32 -10.02
N GLU A 685 25.51 -17.10 -11.06
CA GLU A 685 25.51 -16.62 -12.46
C GLU A 685 24.11 -16.18 -12.90
N TRP A 686 23.07 -16.93 -12.53
CA TRP A 686 21.68 -16.58 -12.82
C TRP A 686 21.27 -15.27 -12.12
N ILE A 687 21.62 -15.08 -10.84
CA ILE A 687 21.40 -13.81 -10.13
C ILE A 687 22.11 -12.66 -10.85
N HIS A 688 23.36 -12.83 -11.27
CA HIS A 688 24.09 -11.77 -11.97
C HIS A 688 23.47 -11.43 -13.34
N ALA A 689 22.97 -12.42 -14.07
CA ALA A 689 22.25 -12.20 -15.34
C ALA A 689 20.90 -11.52 -15.12
N GLU A 690 20.11 -11.97 -14.15
CA GLU A 690 18.80 -11.39 -13.82
C GLU A 690 18.94 -9.99 -13.18
N GLU A 691 19.99 -9.71 -12.39
CA GLU A 691 20.26 -8.35 -11.89
C GLU A 691 20.62 -7.40 -13.03
N LYS A 692 21.43 -7.84 -14.02
CA LYS A 692 21.69 -7.11 -15.27
C LYS A 692 20.36 -6.83 -15.99
N ARG A 693 19.58 -7.87 -16.28
CA ARG A 693 18.29 -7.82 -16.99
C ARG A 693 17.32 -6.83 -16.33
N ARG A 694 17.06 -6.99 -15.02
CA ARG A 694 16.18 -6.10 -14.24
C ARG A 694 16.67 -4.65 -14.20
N THR A 695 17.98 -4.43 -14.09
CA THR A 695 18.57 -3.07 -14.15
C THR A 695 18.29 -2.39 -15.49
N LEU A 696 18.45 -3.12 -16.60
CA LEU A 696 18.21 -2.61 -17.95
C LEU A 696 16.71 -2.34 -18.20
N PHE A 697 15.81 -3.20 -17.70
CA PHE A 697 14.37 -2.93 -17.77
C PHE A 697 13.92 -1.76 -16.88
N VAL A 698 14.49 -1.57 -15.68
CA VAL A 698 14.22 -0.36 -14.88
C VAL A 698 14.64 0.90 -15.63
N ALA A 699 15.74 0.88 -16.38
CA ALA A 699 16.14 2.01 -17.23
C ALA A 699 15.10 2.29 -18.33
N TYR A 700 14.70 1.26 -19.07
CA TYR A 700 13.66 1.34 -20.11
C TYR A 700 12.33 1.88 -19.56
N VAL A 701 11.87 1.35 -18.42
CA VAL A 701 10.69 1.82 -17.68
C VAL A 701 10.82 3.29 -17.31
N LEU A 702 11.95 3.72 -16.74
CA LEU A 702 12.13 5.12 -16.34
C LEU A 702 12.16 6.08 -17.53
N PHE A 703 12.74 5.70 -18.69
CA PHE A 703 12.63 6.49 -19.92
C PHE A 703 11.18 6.56 -20.43
N SER A 704 10.45 5.45 -20.37
CA SER A 704 9.03 5.39 -20.74
C SER A 704 8.15 6.25 -19.80
N LEU A 705 8.46 6.30 -18.51
CA LEU A 705 7.81 7.19 -17.53
C LEU A 705 8.18 8.66 -17.70
N GLN A 706 9.44 8.98 -18.02
CA GLN A 706 9.84 10.36 -18.38
C GLN A 706 9.13 10.83 -19.66
N CYS A 707 8.94 9.94 -20.64
CA CYS A 707 8.12 10.18 -21.82
C CYS A 707 6.64 10.45 -21.44
N ALA A 708 6.04 9.58 -20.62
CA ALA A 708 4.67 9.76 -20.12
C ALA A 708 4.48 11.10 -19.36
N ALA A 709 5.40 11.48 -18.49
CA ALA A 709 5.33 12.71 -17.72
C ALA A 709 5.60 13.96 -18.59
N PHE A 710 6.76 14.02 -19.25
CA PHE A 710 7.28 15.26 -19.86
C PHE A 710 7.07 15.38 -21.37
N ASN A 711 6.48 14.37 -22.02
CA ASN A 711 6.29 14.31 -23.47
C ASN A 711 7.61 14.46 -24.26
N ILE A 712 8.70 13.90 -23.72
CA ILE A 712 9.98 13.75 -24.42
C ILE A 712 10.08 12.35 -25.03
N PRO A 713 10.73 12.16 -26.19
CA PRO A 713 11.01 10.81 -26.69
C PRO A 713 11.83 10.00 -25.66
N PRO A 714 11.51 8.71 -25.42
CA PRO A 714 12.32 7.86 -24.56
C PRO A 714 13.69 7.61 -25.20
N MET A 715 14.72 7.42 -24.37
CA MET A 715 16.11 7.29 -24.85
C MET A 715 16.51 5.88 -25.30
N ILE A 716 15.57 4.93 -25.27
CA ILE A 716 15.67 3.54 -25.75
C ILE A 716 14.37 3.20 -26.48
N LEU A 717 14.48 2.70 -27.72
CA LEU A 717 13.34 2.25 -28.52
C LEU A 717 12.93 0.80 -28.18
N ASN A 718 11.69 0.42 -28.44
CA ASN A 718 11.26 -0.99 -28.38
C ASN A 718 12.13 -1.91 -29.28
N GLN A 719 12.62 -1.38 -30.40
CA GLN A 719 13.52 -2.06 -31.35
C GLN A 719 14.96 -2.23 -30.82
N GLU A 720 15.35 -1.54 -29.75
CA GLU A 720 16.67 -1.67 -29.12
C GLU A 720 16.70 -2.67 -27.96
N VAL A 721 15.56 -3.23 -27.54
CA VAL A 721 15.46 -4.15 -26.39
C VAL A 721 15.47 -5.61 -26.85
N GLY A 722 16.66 -6.20 -26.99
CA GLY A 722 16.87 -7.59 -27.42
C GLY A 722 16.64 -8.65 -26.33
N LEU A 723 16.54 -8.22 -25.07
CA LEU A 723 16.45 -9.04 -23.86
C LEU A 723 15.19 -9.93 -23.76
N ASN A 724 15.30 -10.98 -22.94
CA ASN A 724 14.16 -11.74 -22.44
C ASN A 724 13.42 -10.98 -21.32
N LEU A 725 12.14 -11.29 -21.09
CA LEU A 725 11.35 -10.70 -19.98
C LEU A 725 11.89 -11.16 -18.61
N PRO A 726 11.78 -10.33 -17.54
CA PRO A 726 12.21 -10.71 -16.19
C PRO A 726 11.46 -11.93 -15.62
N SER A 727 12.16 -12.71 -14.80
CA SER A 727 11.61 -13.87 -14.08
C SER A 727 10.53 -13.51 -13.04
N CYS A 728 9.89 -14.53 -12.49
CA CYS A 728 8.95 -14.38 -11.36
C CYS A 728 9.65 -13.79 -10.13
N ALA A 729 8.91 -13.04 -9.32
CA ALA A 729 9.36 -12.52 -8.03
C ALA A 729 9.70 -13.68 -7.07
N SER A 730 8.93 -14.76 -7.07
CA SER A 730 9.19 -15.96 -6.26
C SER A 730 10.53 -16.64 -6.55
N GLU A 731 11.02 -16.60 -7.79
CA GLU A 731 12.35 -17.10 -8.18
C GLU A 731 13.45 -16.09 -7.77
N TRP A 732 13.18 -14.80 -7.95
CA TRP A 732 14.08 -13.68 -7.67
C TRP A 732 14.27 -13.33 -6.18
N GLU A 733 13.37 -13.80 -5.31
CA GLU A 733 13.43 -13.55 -3.86
C GLU A 733 13.94 -14.76 -3.06
N THR A 734 14.48 -15.77 -3.76
CA THR A 734 15.09 -16.96 -3.16
C THR A 734 16.29 -16.61 -2.26
N GLN A 735 16.40 -17.28 -1.11
CA GLN A 735 17.50 -17.04 -0.16
C GLN A 735 18.66 -18.02 -0.35
N THR A 736 18.46 -19.10 -1.11
CA THR A 736 19.46 -20.14 -1.36
C THR A 736 19.40 -20.71 -2.78
N ALA A 737 20.55 -21.18 -3.27
CA ALA A 737 20.65 -21.95 -4.51
C ALA A 737 19.78 -23.22 -4.54
N LEU A 738 19.42 -23.78 -3.39
CA LEU A 738 18.57 -24.97 -3.30
C LEU A 738 17.09 -24.63 -3.55
N GLU A 739 16.58 -23.58 -2.91
CA GLU A 739 15.23 -23.06 -3.17
C GLU A 739 15.09 -22.60 -4.63
N TRP A 740 16.10 -21.89 -5.14
CA TRP A 740 16.16 -21.51 -6.55
C TRP A 740 16.16 -22.73 -7.46
N SER A 741 17.00 -23.74 -7.23
CA SER A 741 17.06 -24.91 -8.11
C SER A 741 15.74 -25.69 -8.14
N ASP A 742 15.05 -25.82 -7.00
CA ASP A 742 13.73 -26.45 -6.95
C ASP A 742 12.67 -25.64 -7.72
N LEU A 743 12.66 -24.31 -7.58
CA LEU A 743 11.75 -23.43 -8.32
C LEU A 743 12.09 -23.38 -9.82
N HIS A 744 13.34 -23.17 -10.20
CA HIS A 744 13.82 -23.04 -11.58
C HIS A 744 13.49 -24.30 -12.40
N ASN A 745 13.67 -25.50 -11.81
CA ASN A 745 13.34 -26.77 -12.47
C ASN A 745 11.83 -27.04 -12.56
N ARG A 746 11.00 -26.45 -11.69
CA ARG A 746 9.53 -26.58 -11.71
C ARG A 746 8.82 -25.50 -12.54
N THR A 747 9.47 -24.37 -12.79
CA THR A 747 8.83 -23.15 -13.30
C THR A 747 8.51 -23.25 -14.79
N THR A 748 7.24 -23.03 -15.13
CA THR A 748 6.72 -23.08 -16.51
C THR A 748 7.00 -21.81 -17.32
N CYS A 749 7.49 -20.74 -16.68
CA CYS A 749 7.96 -19.52 -17.34
C CYS A 749 9.30 -19.77 -18.06
N GLN A 750 9.25 -20.26 -19.31
CA GLN A 750 10.44 -20.24 -20.16
C GLN A 750 10.83 -18.79 -20.52
N PRO A 751 12.12 -18.48 -20.73
CA PRO A 751 12.56 -17.15 -21.18
C PRO A 751 11.88 -16.74 -22.49
N ARG A 752 11.45 -15.47 -22.57
CA ARG A 752 10.75 -14.92 -23.75
C ARG A 752 11.30 -13.57 -24.16
N SER A 753 11.64 -13.40 -25.44
CA SER A 753 12.01 -12.10 -26.00
C SER A 753 10.91 -11.07 -25.75
N PHE A 754 11.30 -9.90 -25.21
CA PHE A 754 10.40 -8.76 -25.06
C PHE A 754 9.76 -8.35 -26.40
N GLN A 755 10.57 -8.23 -27.46
CA GLN A 755 10.12 -7.79 -28.78
C GLN A 755 9.07 -8.73 -29.38
N HIS A 756 9.32 -10.04 -29.35
CA HIS A 756 8.39 -11.05 -29.86
C HIS A 756 7.07 -11.05 -29.07
N THR A 757 7.14 -10.85 -27.75
CA THR A 757 5.94 -10.81 -26.89
C THR A 757 5.12 -9.54 -27.11
N VAL A 758 5.75 -8.38 -27.27
CA VAL A 758 5.09 -7.13 -27.68
C VAL A 758 4.47 -7.28 -29.07
N GLU A 759 5.15 -7.93 -30.02
CA GLU A 759 4.60 -8.16 -31.36
C GLU A 759 3.34 -9.02 -31.32
N LYS A 760 3.33 -10.13 -30.55
CA LYS A 760 2.12 -10.95 -30.35
C LYS A 760 0.96 -10.17 -29.75
N LEU A 761 1.22 -9.35 -28.73
CA LEU A 761 0.20 -8.46 -28.17
C LEU A 761 -0.32 -7.48 -29.24
N LEU A 762 0.55 -6.88 -30.05
CA LEU A 762 0.16 -6.02 -31.17
C LEU A 762 -0.59 -6.75 -32.31
N GLN A 763 -0.59 -8.09 -32.32
CA GLN A 763 -1.43 -8.92 -33.20
C GLN A 763 -2.76 -9.34 -32.53
N GLY A 764 -2.98 -8.99 -31.26
CA GLY A 764 -4.13 -9.41 -30.46
C GLY A 764 -4.04 -10.85 -29.91
N ALA A 765 -2.85 -11.45 -29.90
CA ALA A 765 -2.65 -12.83 -29.47
C ALA A 765 -2.46 -12.95 -27.94
N LEU A 766 -3.14 -13.94 -27.34
CA LEU A 766 -3.15 -14.17 -25.90
C LEU A 766 -1.87 -14.88 -25.43
N VAL A 767 -0.93 -14.10 -24.89
CA VAL A 767 0.43 -14.55 -24.54
C VAL A 767 0.52 -15.42 -23.28
N HIS A 768 -0.54 -15.52 -22.46
CA HIS A 768 -0.53 -16.34 -21.23
C HIS A 768 -0.68 -17.85 -21.48
N TYR A 769 -1.16 -18.27 -22.67
CA TYR A 769 -1.25 -19.70 -23.00
C TYR A 769 0.09 -20.36 -23.34
N GLU A 770 1.12 -19.56 -23.63
CA GLU A 770 2.46 -20.06 -23.96
C GLU A 770 3.32 -20.34 -22.69
N GLY A 771 2.68 -20.43 -21.52
CA GLY A 771 3.29 -20.44 -20.19
C GLY A 771 3.09 -19.13 -19.42
N GLY A 772 3.56 -19.06 -18.17
CA GLY A 772 3.39 -17.87 -17.31
C GLY A 772 4.24 -16.67 -17.73
N ILE A 773 3.82 -15.48 -17.29
CA ILE A 773 4.57 -14.21 -17.33
C ILE A 773 4.62 -13.66 -15.89
N SER A 774 5.71 -13.00 -15.50
CA SER A 774 5.82 -12.32 -14.21
C SER A 774 5.06 -10.98 -14.18
N ALA A 775 4.73 -10.47 -12.99
CA ALA A 775 4.16 -9.13 -12.86
C ALA A 775 5.11 -8.05 -13.42
N PHE A 776 6.43 -8.21 -13.28
CA PHE A 776 7.41 -7.30 -13.88
C PHE A 776 7.47 -7.46 -15.42
N GLY A 777 7.31 -8.67 -15.94
CA GLY A 777 7.14 -8.93 -17.37
C GLY A 777 5.92 -8.19 -17.94
N ASN A 778 4.74 -8.36 -17.35
CA ASN A 778 3.53 -7.63 -17.77
C ASN A 778 3.72 -6.10 -17.67
N TYR A 779 4.32 -5.60 -16.58
CA TYR A 779 4.62 -4.17 -16.40
C TYR A 779 5.51 -3.61 -17.52
N VAL A 780 6.57 -4.32 -17.90
CA VAL A 780 7.44 -3.97 -19.04
C VAL A 780 6.67 -3.98 -20.36
N LEU A 781 5.76 -4.96 -20.56
CA LEU A 781 4.97 -5.08 -21.80
C LEU A 781 3.99 -3.91 -22.01
N ILE A 782 3.33 -3.40 -20.96
CA ILE A 782 2.42 -2.23 -21.10
C ILE A 782 3.20 -0.95 -21.43
N HIS A 783 4.44 -0.81 -20.94
CA HIS A 783 5.35 0.25 -21.40
C HIS A 783 5.71 0.10 -22.89
N GLY A 784 5.86 -1.14 -23.38
CA GLY A 784 6.00 -1.44 -24.81
C GLY A 784 4.83 -0.95 -25.65
N ILE A 785 3.60 -1.24 -25.22
CA ILE A 785 2.34 -0.82 -25.87
C ILE A 785 2.20 0.71 -25.83
N PHE A 786 2.46 1.35 -24.68
CA PHE A 786 2.43 2.80 -24.51
C PHE A 786 3.30 3.52 -25.55
N LEU A 787 4.54 3.06 -25.74
CA LEU A 787 5.47 3.71 -26.67
C LEU A 787 5.02 3.62 -28.14
N GLN A 788 4.31 2.55 -28.55
CA GLN A 788 3.75 2.48 -29.91
C GLN A 788 2.70 3.58 -30.15
N ILE A 789 1.84 3.86 -29.17
CA ILE A 789 0.85 4.94 -29.24
C ILE A 789 1.52 6.32 -29.21
N PHE A 790 2.57 6.49 -28.39
CA PHE A 790 3.36 7.72 -28.38
C PHE A 790 3.97 8.00 -29.76
N TYR A 791 4.66 7.04 -30.38
CA TYR A 791 5.23 7.23 -31.71
C TYR A 791 4.17 7.44 -32.79
N ALA A 792 3.07 6.69 -32.76
CA ALA A 792 1.98 6.88 -33.71
C ALA A 792 1.38 8.29 -33.66
N ARG A 793 1.21 8.90 -32.48
CA ARG A 793 0.77 10.29 -32.35
C ARG A 793 1.81 11.30 -32.86
N ASN A 794 3.08 11.13 -32.50
CA ASN A 794 4.16 12.03 -32.96
C ASN A 794 4.45 11.90 -34.47
N ALA A 795 3.92 10.86 -35.14
CA ALA A 795 4.01 10.69 -36.59
C ALA A 795 2.86 11.35 -37.38
N LEU A 796 1.82 11.89 -36.72
CA LEU A 796 0.66 12.50 -37.40
C LEU A 796 0.99 13.83 -38.10
N GLY A 797 1.96 14.60 -37.60
CA GLY A 797 2.36 15.87 -38.21
C GLY A 797 3.51 16.58 -37.48
N PRO A 798 4.19 17.54 -38.14
CA PRO A 798 5.32 18.28 -37.57
C PRO A 798 4.90 19.36 -36.54
N VAL A 799 3.60 19.69 -36.52
CA VAL A 799 2.96 20.55 -35.51
C VAL A 799 1.84 19.71 -34.88
N PRO A 800 1.60 19.81 -33.56
CA PRO A 800 0.42 19.23 -32.92
C PRO A 800 -0.87 19.89 -33.44
N ASP A 801 -1.39 19.40 -34.56
CA ASP A 801 -2.71 19.76 -35.07
C ASP A 801 -3.78 19.15 -34.13
N PRO A 802 -4.62 19.97 -33.46
CA PRO A 802 -5.66 19.46 -32.58
C PRO A 802 -6.66 18.54 -33.29
N GLU A 803 -6.92 18.77 -34.58
CA GLU A 803 -7.89 17.96 -35.35
C GLU A 803 -7.29 16.64 -35.86
N SER A 804 -5.97 16.42 -35.68
CA SER A 804 -5.30 15.17 -36.04
C SER A 804 -5.63 14.03 -35.06
N SER A 805 -6.17 12.94 -35.60
CA SER A 805 -6.57 11.76 -34.85
C SER A 805 -5.87 10.49 -35.36
N LEU A 806 -5.73 9.50 -34.47
CA LEU A 806 -5.24 8.17 -34.85
C LEU A 806 -6.32 7.47 -35.69
N SER A 807 -5.91 6.68 -36.70
CA SER A 807 -6.86 5.97 -37.55
C SER A 807 -7.64 4.92 -36.75
N GLU A 808 -8.92 4.73 -37.09
CA GLU A 808 -9.81 3.75 -36.45
C GLU A 808 -9.22 2.32 -36.48
N GLN A 809 -8.51 1.98 -37.56
CA GLN A 809 -7.79 0.70 -37.69
C GLN A 809 -6.64 0.58 -36.67
N PHE A 810 -5.89 1.67 -36.43
CA PHE A 810 -4.85 1.68 -35.40
C PHE A 810 -5.45 1.62 -34.00
N ILE A 811 -6.55 2.35 -33.75
CA ILE A 811 -7.28 2.29 -32.47
C ILE A 811 -7.71 0.85 -32.17
N LYS A 812 -8.43 0.21 -33.08
CA LYS A 812 -8.88 -1.19 -32.93
C LYS A 812 -7.73 -2.19 -32.74
N LYS A 813 -6.59 -1.98 -33.41
CA LYS A 813 -5.37 -2.79 -33.21
C LYS A 813 -4.83 -2.63 -31.79
N MET A 814 -4.74 -1.39 -31.29
CA MET A 814 -4.21 -1.14 -29.95
C MET A 814 -5.18 -1.59 -28.85
N GLU A 815 -6.49 -1.49 -29.05
CA GLU A 815 -7.50 -2.08 -28.14
C GLU A 815 -7.38 -3.60 -28.05
N ALA A 816 -7.17 -4.29 -29.19
CA ALA A 816 -6.90 -5.73 -29.19
C ALA A 816 -5.62 -6.07 -28.40
N ALA A 817 -4.57 -5.26 -28.53
CA ALA A 817 -3.34 -5.42 -27.76
C ALA A 817 -3.52 -5.17 -26.26
N LEU A 818 -4.34 -4.18 -25.89
CA LEU A 818 -4.64 -3.85 -24.50
C LEU A 818 -5.46 -4.95 -23.82
N ARG A 819 -6.46 -5.52 -24.49
CA ARG A 819 -7.24 -6.67 -24.00
C ARG A 819 -6.37 -7.92 -23.85
N ALA A 820 -5.58 -8.26 -24.88
CA ALA A 820 -4.67 -9.41 -24.83
C ALA A 820 -3.59 -9.28 -23.73
N TRP A 821 -3.16 -8.04 -23.43
CA TRP A 821 -2.29 -7.76 -22.29
C TRP A 821 -3.04 -7.88 -20.96
N GLN A 822 -4.27 -7.38 -20.89
CA GLN A 822 -5.10 -7.39 -19.68
C GLN A 822 -5.46 -8.83 -19.26
N GLU A 823 -5.92 -9.67 -20.19
CA GLU A 823 -6.17 -11.09 -19.92
C GLU A 823 -4.89 -11.82 -19.48
N SER A 824 -3.73 -11.45 -20.02
CA SER A 824 -2.43 -11.96 -19.56
C SER A 824 -2.07 -11.49 -18.15
N TRP A 825 -2.38 -10.25 -17.81
CA TRP A 825 -2.19 -9.70 -16.47
C TRP A 825 -3.16 -10.34 -15.47
N GLU A 826 -4.43 -10.55 -15.81
CA GLU A 826 -5.45 -11.23 -14.99
C GLU A 826 -5.08 -12.71 -14.75
N ALA A 827 -4.56 -13.40 -15.76
CA ALA A 827 -4.06 -14.78 -15.64
C ALA A 827 -2.73 -14.93 -14.87
N THR A 828 -2.06 -13.83 -14.51
CA THR A 828 -0.74 -13.87 -13.84
C THR A 828 -0.92 -13.92 -12.32
N HIS A 829 -0.42 -14.98 -11.68
CA HIS A 829 -0.58 -15.19 -10.22
C HIS A 829 -0.04 -14.04 -9.35
N GLU A 830 1.02 -13.37 -9.80
CA GLU A 830 1.65 -12.22 -9.12
C GLU A 830 0.83 -10.92 -9.24
N SER A 831 -0.18 -10.88 -10.11
CA SER A 831 -1.05 -9.71 -10.27
C SER A 831 -2.00 -9.54 -9.09
N THR A 832 -2.26 -8.29 -8.77
CA THR A 832 -3.14 -7.87 -7.67
C THR A 832 -3.59 -6.43 -7.89
N LEU A 833 -4.80 -6.10 -7.43
CA LEU A 833 -5.31 -4.72 -7.35
C LEU A 833 -5.19 -4.11 -5.94
N ASP A 834 -4.81 -4.89 -4.93
CA ASP A 834 -4.52 -4.33 -3.61
C ASP A 834 -3.05 -3.83 -3.56
N PRO A 835 -2.82 -2.51 -3.33
CA PRO A 835 -1.48 -1.95 -3.15
C PRO A 835 -0.76 -2.44 -1.89
N SER A 836 -1.45 -3.10 -0.96
CA SER A 836 -0.92 -3.62 0.31
C SER A 836 -0.53 -5.10 0.25
N SER A 837 -0.83 -5.77 -0.86
CA SER A 837 -0.80 -7.23 -0.98
C SER A 837 0.64 -7.77 -0.90
N PRO A 838 0.86 -8.93 -0.24
CA PRO A 838 2.19 -9.51 -0.09
C PRO A 838 2.86 -9.92 -1.41
N LYS A 839 2.13 -9.94 -2.53
CA LYS A 839 2.65 -10.14 -3.90
C LYS A 839 3.42 -8.93 -4.45
N GLY A 840 3.38 -7.79 -3.77
CA GLY A 840 4.09 -6.57 -4.12
C GLY A 840 3.36 -5.69 -5.14
N PRO A 841 3.79 -4.41 -5.28
CA PRO A 841 3.02 -3.38 -5.98
C PRO A 841 3.14 -3.40 -7.51
N MET A 842 3.82 -4.41 -8.09
CA MET A 842 4.13 -4.43 -9.53
C MET A 842 2.89 -4.70 -10.40
N GLY A 843 2.02 -5.61 -9.96
CA GLY A 843 0.71 -5.83 -10.58
C GLY A 843 -0.11 -4.54 -10.60
N PHE A 844 -0.26 -3.91 -9.43
CA PHE A 844 -1.03 -2.68 -9.25
C PHE A 844 -0.45 -1.48 -10.01
N ASN A 845 0.88 -1.29 -10.04
CA ASN A 845 1.53 -0.27 -10.87
C ASN A 845 1.19 -0.41 -12.36
N SER A 846 1.05 -1.65 -12.85
CA SER A 846 0.73 -1.91 -14.26
C SER A 846 -0.66 -1.39 -14.65
N THR A 847 -1.64 -1.37 -13.74
CA THR A 847 -2.99 -0.86 -14.04
C THR A 847 -3.02 0.66 -14.18
N ALA A 848 -2.14 1.40 -13.49
CA ALA A 848 -1.97 2.84 -13.74
C ALA A 848 -1.51 3.12 -15.17
N LEU A 849 -0.63 2.27 -15.70
CA LEU A 849 -0.19 2.34 -17.09
C LEU A 849 -1.29 1.90 -18.06
N LEU A 850 -2.03 0.82 -17.77
CA LEU A 850 -3.18 0.40 -18.60
C LEU A 850 -4.17 1.57 -18.84
N ARG A 851 -4.59 2.23 -17.75
CA ARG A 851 -5.49 3.39 -17.77
C ARG A 851 -4.91 4.53 -18.59
N LEU A 852 -3.65 4.88 -18.33
CA LEU A 852 -2.94 5.91 -19.10
C LEU A 852 -2.94 5.58 -20.60
N VAL A 853 -2.68 4.33 -20.98
CA VAL A 853 -2.63 3.94 -22.40
C VAL A 853 -3.99 4.01 -23.08
N TYR A 854 -5.09 3.61 -22.41
CA TYR A 854 -6.45 3.81 -22.93
C TYR A 854 -6.81 5.30 -23.11
N ILE A 855 -6.44 6.15 -22.15
CA ILE A 855 -6.60 7.62 -22.27
C ILE A 855 -5.77 8.14 -23.45
N ARG A 856 -4.50 7.73 -23.57
CA ARG A 856 -3.60 8.15 -24.66
C ARG A 856 -4.00 7.62 -26.03
N LEU A 857 -4.74 6.52 -26.11
CA LEU A 857 -5.33 6.08 -27.37
C LEU A 857 -6.43 7.03 -27.86
N ASN A 858 -7.18 7.64 -26.93
CA ASN A 858 -8.34 8.50 -27.22
C ASN A 858 -8.10 10.01 -27.08
N ALA A 859 -7.03 10.47 -26.44
CA ALA A 859 -6.73 11.90 -26.24
C ALA A 859 -5.24 12.21 -26.43
N ASN A 860 -4.92 13.40 -26.94
CA ASN A 860 -3.54 13.87 -27.09
C ASN A 860 -3.11 14.80 -25.93
N THR A 861 -3.27 14.34 -24.70
CA THR A 861 -2.90 15.06 -23.45
C THR A 861 -1.39 15.34 -23.30
N GLY A 862 -0.55 14.75 -24.17
CA GLY A 862 0.90 14.70 -24.03
C GLY A 862 1.59 16.07 -23.90
N PRO A 863 1.60 16.90 -24.96
CA PRO A 863 2.29 18.20 -24.98
C PRO A 863 1.75 19.21 -23.96
N TYR A 864 0.45 19.13 -23.63
CA TYR A 864 -0.28 20.25 -23.04
C TYR A 864 -0.33 20.27 -21.50
N ARG A 865 -0.14 19.13 -20.81
CA ARG A 865 -0.13 19.07 -19.32
C ARG A 865 1.02 19.85 -18.67
N GLN A 866 2.09 20.15 -19.42
CA GLN A 866 3.23 20.97 -18.98
C GLN A 866 3.86 20.60 -17.61
N LEU A 867 3.86 19.32 -17.22
CA LEU A 867 4.35 18.84 -15.91
C LEU A 867 5.82 19.19 -15.59
N PHE A 868 6.62 19.55 -16.59
CA PHE A 868 7.98 20.09 -16.40
C PHE A 868 8.00 21.45 -15.67
N THR A 869 6.90 22.21 -15.73
CA THR A 869 6.79 23.53 -15.08
C THR A 869 6.71 23.46 -13.56
N ARG A 870 6.16 22.37 -13.00
CA ARG A 870 5.77 22.25 -11.58
C ARG A 870 4.97 23.46 -11.06
N ASP A 871 4.12 24.02 -11.92
CA ASP A 871 3.24 25.15 -11.60
C ASP A 871 1.78 24.66 -11.69
N PRO A 872 1.07 24.53 -10.55
CA PRO A 872 -0.30 24.01 -10.53
C PRO A 872 -1.27 24.77 -11.45
N THR A 873 -1.12 26.09 -11.58
CA THR A 873 -1.97 26.93 -12.41
C THR A 873 -1.70 26.71 -13.89
N VAL A 874 -0.43 26.53 -14.29
CA VAL A 874 -0.08 26.21 -15.69
C VAL A 874 -0.48 24.79 -16.08
N ILE A 875 -0.45 23.85 -15.14
CA ILE A 875 -0.91 22.46 -15.36
C ILE A 875 -2.45 22.42 -15.44
N ALA A 876 -3.16 23.14 -14.57
CA ALA A 876 -4.63 23.22 -14.57
C ALA A 876 -5.20 23.77 -15.88
N ARG A 877 -4.52 24.74 -16.52
CA ARG A 877 -4.90 25.30 -17.84
C ARG A 877 -5.11 24.26 -18.95
N ALA A 878 -4.48 23.09 -18.85
CA ALA A 878 -4.70 21.98 -19.78
C ALA A 878 -6.18 21.54 -19.85
N PHE A 879 -6.96 21.78 -18.79
CA PHE A 879 -8.38 21.43 -18.68
C PHE A 879 -9.32 22.54 -19.22
N THR A 880 -8.85 23.79 -19.29
CA THR A 880 -9.65 24.97 -19.65
C THR A 880 -9.40 25.46 -21.06
N ASP A 881 -8.14 25.46 -21.52
CA ASP A 881 -7.69 26.24 -22.68
C ASP A 881 -8.10 25.63 -24.05
N GLY A 882 -8.90 24.55 -24.05
CA GLY A 882 -9.44 23.89 -25.26
C GLY A 882 -8.41 23.21 -26.18
N ASN A 883 -7.12 23.33 -25.87
CA ASN A 883 -6.00 22.84 -26.68
C ASN A 883 -5.87 21.32 -26.76
N ILE A 884 -6.29 20.58 -25.72
CA ILE A 884 -6.35 19.12 -25.77
C ILE A 884 -7.66 18.71 -26.44
N ARG A 885 -7.54 18.13 -27.64
CA ARG A 885 -8.64 17.40 -28.28
C ARG A 885 -8.69 15.95 -27.80
N VAL A 886 -9.91 15.49 -27.57
CA VAL A 886 -10.29 14.09 -27.31
C VAL A 886 -11.04 13.60 -28.54
N CYS A 887 -10.91 12.31 -28.88
CA CYS A 887 -11.69 11.67 -29.93
C CYS A 887 -13.20 11.88 -29.72
N ASN A 888 -13.96 11.91 -30.82
CA ASN A 888 -15.41 12.07 -30.78
C ASN A 888 -16.10 11.01 -29.90
N ARG A 889 -17.22 11.39 -29.27
CA ARG A 889 -18.12 10.52 -28.49
C ARG A 889 -18.37 9.22 -29.26
N SER A 890 -17.81 8.11 -28.76
CA SER A 890 -17.77 6.81 -29.43
C SER A 890 -17.41 5.69 -28.43
N PRO A 891 -17.70 4.42 -28.75
CA PRO A 891 -17.35 3.30 -27.86
C PRO A 891 -15.87 3.26 -27.46
N HIS A 892 -14.96 3.65 -28.35
CA HIS A 892 -13.52 3.75 -28.07
C HIS A 892 -13.20 4.69 -26.90
N LEU A 893 -13.92 5.82 -26.81
CA LEU A 893 -13.81 6.76 -25.70
C LEU A 893 -14.52 6.22 -24.44
N ASP A 894 -15.70 5.60 -24.61
CA ASP A 894 -16.49 5.04 -23.51
C ASP A 894 -15.67 4.00 -22.70
N ARG A 895 -14.88 3.16 -23.38
CA ARG A 895 -13.90 2.24 -22.76
C ARG A 895 -12.85 2.95 -21.92
N ALA A 896 -12.32 4.08 -22.40
CA ALA A 896 -11.33 4.85 -21.66
C ALA A 896 -11.95 5.57 -20.45
N ILE A 897 -13.21 6.01 -20.55
CA ILE A 897 -13.97 6.55 -19.42
C ILE A 897 -14.23 5.46 -18.36
N LEU A 898 -14.61 4.25 -18.76
CA LEU A 898 -14.76 3.11 -17.84
C LEU A 898 -13.47 2.84 -17.06
N GLN A 899 -12.30 2.84 -17.73
CA GLN A 899 -11.00 2.70 -17.08
C GLN A 899 -10.69 3.84 -16.09
N CYS A 900 -11.21 5.06 -16.32
CA CYS A 900 -11.13 6.16 -15.36
C CYS A 900 -12.08 5.98 -14.16
N ILE A 901 -13.27 5.40 -14.38
CA ILE A 901 -14.23 5.05 -13.31
C ILE A 901 -13.64 3.97 -12.40
N HIS A 902 -13.06 2.88 -12.96
CA HIS A 902 -12.31 1.88 -12.17
C HIS A 902 -11.07 2.47 -11.47
N ALA A 903 -10.55 3.62 -11.91
CA ALA A 903 -9.49 4.33 -11.21
C ALA A 903 -10.01 5.07 -9.98
N LEU A 904 -11.17 5.72 -10.09
CA LEU A 904 -11.80 6.51 -9.02
C LEU A 904 -12.53 5.63 -7.98
N SER A 905 -13.07 4.47 -8.37
CA SER A 905 -13.78 3.58 -7.45
C SER A 905 -12.88 3.03 -6.34
N ILE A 906 -11.61 2.75 -6.64
CA ILE A 906 -10.61 2.27 -5.66
C ILE A 906 -10.45 3.25 -4.48
N PRO A 907 -10.05 4.53 -4.68
CA PRO A 907 -9.89 5.46 -3.58
C PRO A 907 -11.21 5.92 -2.94
N VAL A 908 -12.35 5.88 -3.66
CA VAL A 908 -13.67 6.07 -3.04
C VAL A 908 -13.95 4.96 -2.03
N ARG A 909 -13.89 3.68 -2.45
CA ARG A 909 -14.21 2.52 -1.60
C ARG A 909 -13.22 2.31 -0.45
N VAL A 910 -11.93 2.62 -0.65
CA VAL A 910 -10.91 2.58 0.42
C VAL A 910 -10.99 3.82 1.34
N GLY A 911 -11.76 4.83 0.94
CA GLY A 911 -11.95 6.09 1.66
C GLY A 911 -10.90 7.14 1.29
N ILE A 912 -11.31 8.18 0.57
CA ILE A 912 -10.46 9.27 0.05
C ILE A 912 -9.52 9.82 1.13
N ALA A 913 -10.07 10.09 2.33
CA ALA A 913 -9.33 10.63 3.47
C ALA A 913 -8.29 9.65 4.06
N PHE A 914 -8.53 8.33 3.99
CA PHE A 914 -7.56 7.31 4.41
C PHE A 914 -6.46 7.17 3.36
N VAL A 915 -6.84 7.06 2.08
CA VAL A 915 -5.91 6.98 0.94
C VAL A 915 -4.96 8.17 0.95
N ALA A 916 -5.46 9.41 1.03
CA ALA A 916 -4.64 10.62 1.06
C ALA A 916 -3.56 10.63 2.16
N ARG A 917 -3.76 9.89 3.26
CA ARG A 917 -2.82 9.76 4.38
C ARG A 917 -1.92 8.52 4.32
N THR A 918 -2.16 7.59 3.38
CA THR A 918 -1.49 6.28 3.30
C THR A 918 -0.87 5.94 1.94
N LEU A 919 -1.23 6.66 0.86
CA LEU A 919 -0.63 6.56 -0.49
C LEU A 919 0.90 6.41 -0.45
N THR A 920 1.55 7.18 0.42
CA THR A 920 2.97 7.51 0.42
C THR A 920 3.93 6.33 0.53
N LEU A 921 3.46 5.18 1.03
CA LEU A 921 4.24 3.95 1.17
C LEU A 921 3.85 2.86 0.18
N ASN A 922 2.58 2.78 -0.23
CA ASN A 922 2.04 1.64 -0.99
C ASN A 922 1.79 1.97 -2.47
N TRP A 923 1.70 3.25 -2.85
CA TRP A 923 1.40 3.69 -4.22
C TRP A 923 2.60 4.40 -4.86
N SER A 924 2.93 4.05 -6.09
CA SER A 924 3.95 4.78 -6.84
C SER A 924 3.42 6.10 -7.44
N PHE A 925 4.32 7.05 -7.69
CA PHE A 925 4.04 8.32 -8.38
C PHE A 925 3.35 8.16 -9.75
N GLN A 926 3.39 6.96 -10.34
CA GLN A 926 2.77 6.63 -11.63
C GLN A 926 1.25 6.72 -11.57
N HIS A 927 0.66 6.40 -10.41
CA HIS A 927 -0.77 6.59 -10.17
C HIS A 927 -1.15 8.06 -10.18
N ALA A 928 -0.31 8.97 -9.66
CA ALA A 928 -0.57 10.41 -9.76
C ALA A 928 -0.55 10.90 -11.22
N LEU A 929 0.41 10.43 -12.03
CA LEU A 929 0.47 10.74 -13.46
C LEU A 929 -0.76 10.20 -14.23
N SER A 930 -1.20 8.99 -13.90
CA SER A 930 -2.38 8.36 -14.52
C SER A 930 -3.67 9.07 -14.09
N ASN A 931 -3.87 9.27 -12.79
CA ASN A 931 -5.10 9.84 -12.23
C ASN A 931 -5.31 11.30 -12.61
N LEU A 932 -4.25 12.10 -12.83
CA LEU A 932 -4.35 13.43 -13.44
C LEU A 932 -5.03 13.36 -14.82
N GLU A 933 -4.67 12.36 -15.63
CA GLU A 933 -5.22 12.16 -16.97
C GLU A 933 -6.60 11.49 -16.94
N CYS A 934 -6.89 10.65 -15.93
CA CYS A 934 -8.25 10.19 -15.65
C CYS A 934 -9.18 11.37 -15.35
N ALA A 935 -8.75 12.27 -14.44
CA ALA A 935 -9.49 13.47 -14.11
C ALA A 935 -9.71 14.39 -15.33
N PHE A 936 -8.67 14.57 -16.16
CA PHE A 936 -8.81 15.31 -17.43
C PHE A 936 -9.86 14.68 -18.35
N LEU A 937 -9.77 13.38 -18.61
CA LEU A 937 -10.67 12.73 -19.56
C LEU A 937 -12.12 12.72 -19.06
N MET A 938 -12.33 12.44 -17.77
CA MET A 938 -13.66 12.48 -17.15
C MET A 938 -14.26 13.88 -17.15
N THR A 939 -13.51 14.91 -16.75
CA THR A 939 -14.03 16.29 -16.72
C THR A 939 -14.34 16.83 -18.12
N TYR A 940 -13.49 16.54 -19.12
CA TYR A 940 -13.77 16.88 -20.53
C TYR A 940 -15.02 16.17 -21.05
N TRP A 941 -15.15 14.86 -20.79
CA TRP A 941 -16.31 14.07 -21.23
C TRP A 941 -17.60 14.53 -20.57
N LEU A 942 -17.60 14.76 -19.26
CA LEU A 942 -18.76 15.30 -18.53
C LEU A 942 -19.17 16.69 -19.04
N ARG A 943 -18.23 17.62 -19.26
CA ARG A 943 -18.54 18.94 -19.88
C ARG A 943 -19.12 18.78 -21.29
N SER A 944 -18.62 17.81 -22.06
CA SER A 944 -19.15 17.46 -23.39
C SER A 944 -20.58 16.88 -23.34
N LEU A 945 -20.88 16.02 -22.36
CA LEU A 945 -22.23 15.50 -22.13
C LEU A 945 -23.18 16.61 -21.69
N ALA A 946 -22.75 17.47 -20.76
CA ALA A 946 -23.54 18.60 -20.27
C ALA A 946 -23.94 19.57 -21.40
N PHE A 947 -23.05 19.81 -22.37
CA PHE A 947 -23.37 20.60 -23.56
C PHE A 947 -24.49 19.96 -24.40
N CYS A 948 -24.38 18.67 -24.72
CA CYS A 948 -25.39 17.96 -25.51
C CYS A 948 -26.74 17.78 -24.78
N VAL A 949 -26.71 17.55 -23.46
CA VAL A 949 -27.93 17.48 -22.64
C VAL A 949 -28.58 18.85 -22.51
N GLY A 950 -27.79 19.93 -22.44
CA GLY A 950 -28.30 21.31 -22.43
C GLY A 950 -28.98 21.72 -23.74
N SER A 951 -28.53 21.19 -24.90
CA SER A 951 -29.16 21.48 -26.19
C SER A 951 -30.35 20.58 -26.53
N SER A 952 -30.40 19.35 -25.98
CA SER A 952 -31.22 18.27 -26.56
C SER A 952 -31.75 17.24 -25.56
N GLY A 953 -31.55 17.44 -24.25
CA GLY A 953 -32.01 16.54 -23.18
C GLY A 953 -31.20 15.25 -23.05
N LEU A 954 -31.55 14.42 -22.06
CA LEU A 954 -30.86 13.14 -21.78
C LEU A 954 -30.92 12.15 -22.96
N SER A 955 -31.95 12.24 -23.81
CA SER A 955 -32.08 11.46 -25.04
C SER A 955 -30.98 11.72 -26.09
N ALA A 956 -30.12 12.72 -25.89
CA ALA A 956 -28.92 12.96 -26.69
C ALA A 956 -27.71 12.08 -26.30
N LEU A 957 -27.83 11.23 -25.27
CA LEU A 957 -26.78 10.33 -24.77
C LEU A 957 -27.00 8.89 -25.25
N ARG A 958 -25.93 8.17 -25.61
CA ARG A 958 -25.97 6.70 -25.83
C ARG A 958 -26.35 5.99 -24.53
N SER A 959 -26.94 4.79 -24.65
CA SER A 959 -27.21 3.91 -23.50
C SER A 959 -25.98 3.73 -22.60
N ASP A 960 -24.82 3.48 -23.21
CA ASP A 960 -23.57 3.27 -22.47
C ASP A 960 -23.05 4.55 -21.82
N GLU A 961 -23.25 5.72 -22.42
CA GLU A 961 -22.90 7.01 -21.80
C GLU A 961 -23.80 7.33 -20.59
N GLN A 962 -25.08 6.95 -20.63
CA GLN A 962 -25.99 7.10 -19.50
C GLN A 962 -25.55 6.17 -18.35
N LYS A 963 -25.24 4.90 -18.63
CA LYS A 963 -24.75 3.94 -17.62
C LYS A 963 -23.38 4.35 -17.04
N LEU A 964 -22.47 4.90 -17.84
CA LEU A 964 -21.19 5.46 -17.35
C LEU A 964 -21.40 6.72 -16.50
N LEU A 965 -22.39 7.55 -16.83
CA LEU A 965 -22.77 8.72 -16.03
C LEU A 965 -23.34 8.28 -14.66
N ASP A 966 -24.24 7.29 -14.64
CA ASP A 966 -24.82 6.71 -13.43
C ASP A 966 -23.76 6.13 -12.49
N MET A 967 -22.77 5.40 -13.02
CA MET A 967 -21.64 4.89 -12.24
C MET A 967 -20.86 6.03 -11.56
N ILE A 968 -20.65 7.16 -12.24
CA ILE A 968 -19.97 8.33 -11.64
C ILE A 968 -20.86 8.98 -10.58
N VAL A 969 -22.17 9.14 -10.84
CA VAL A 969 -23.12 9.67 -9.85
C VAL A 969 -23.13 8.81 -8.58
N ALA A 970 -23.15 7.49 -8.70
CA ALA A 970 -23.07 6.57 -7.57
C ALA A 970 -21.74 6.73 -6.80
N LEU A 971 -20.60 6.76 -7.49
CA LEU A 971 -19.29 6.98 -6.86
C LEU A 971 -19.16 8.32 -6.13
N ILE A 972 -19.83 9.39 -6.58
CA ILE A 972 -19.85 10.67 -5.85
C ILE A 972 -20.81 10.59 -4.64
N ARG A 973 -21.93 9.86 -4.73
CA ARG A 973 -22.87 9.69 -3.61
C ARG A 973 -22.31 8.91 -2.43
N GLU A 974 -21.32 8.03 -2.65
CA GLU A 974 -20.54 7.38 -1.58
C GLU A 974 -19.49 8.30 -0.90
N THR A 975 -19.60 9.62 -1.05
CA THR A 975 -18.64 10.59 -0.49
C THR A 975 -19.30 11.81 0.13
N GLU A 976 -18.53 12.58 0.90
CA GLU A 976 -18.91 13.87 1.50
C GLU A 976 -19.42 14.92 0.47
N LEU A 977 -19.21 14.69 -0.83
CA LEU A 977 -19.69 15.57 -1.91
C LEU A 977 -21.13 15.26 -2.38
N ALA A 978 -21.78 14.22 -1.84
CA ALA A 978 -23.11 13.76 -2.28
C ALA A 978 -24.17 14.88 -2.32
N GLU A 979 -24.25 15.70 -1.27
CA GLU A 979 -25.22 16.80 -1.14
C GLU A 979 -25.06 17.89 -2.21
N LEU A 980 -23.86 18.03 -2.80
CA LEU A 980 -23.61 19.05 -3.82
C LEU A 980 -24.33 18.75 -5.14
N LEU A 981 -24.67 17.49 -5.43
CA LEU A 981 -25.34 17.07 -6.65
C LEU A 981 -26.82 17.49 -6.69
N ASP A 982 -27.53 17.31 -5.58
CA ASP A 982 -28.98 17.54 -5.48
C ASP A 982 -29.36 19.04 -5.46
N SER A 983 -28.35 19.93 -5.41
CA SER A 983 -28.53 21.39 -5.45
C SER A 983 -28.86 21.97 -6.84
N ALA A 984 -28.67 21.21 -7.92
CA ALA A 984 -28.71 21.72 -9.29
C ALA A 984 -30.09 21.55 -9.98
N ARG A 985 -30.56 22.63 -10.63
CA ARG A 985 -31.93 22.80 -11.14
C ARG A 985 -32.26 22.08 -12.45
N ASP A 986 -31.24 21.59 -13.18
CA ASP A 986 -31.39 20.92 -14.48
C ASP A 986 -30.26 19.90 -14.71
N HIS A 987 -30.49 18.93 -15.59
CA HIS A 987 -29.54 17.85 -15.86
C HIS A 987 -28.19 18.33 -16.40
N ALA A 988 -28.13 19.38 -17.22
CA ALA A 988 -26.86 19.88 -17.76
C ALA A 988 -26.02 20.54 -16.65
N SER A 989 -26.67 21.25 -15.73
CA SER A 989 -26.03 21.81 -14.54
C SER A 989 -25.62 20.71 -13.54
N GLN A 990 -26.42 19.64 -13.37
CA GLN A 990 -26.02 18.46 -12.59
C GLN A 990 -24.76 17.81 -13.15
N ILE A 991 -24.66 17.63 -14.47
CA ILE A 991 -23.47 17.03 -15.12
C ILE A 991 -22.24 17.96 -15.03
N ARG A 992 -22.41 19.29 -15.12
CA ARG A 992 -21.33 20.25 -14.82
C ARG A 992 -20.84 20.12 -13.37
N ARG A 993 -21.78 20.08 -12.41
CA ARG A 993 -21.49 19.89 -10.98
C ARG A 993 -20.75 18.58 -10.70
N LEU A 994 -21.10 17.51 -11.42
CA LEU A 994 -20.43 16.22 -11.34
C LEU A 994 -18.97 16.28 -11.80
N ALA A 995 -18.66 17.06 -12.86
CA ALA A 995 -17.28 17.27 -13.31
C ALA A 995 -16.42 17.95 -12.24
N ALA A 996 -16.96 18.99 -11.59
CA ALA A 996 -16.31 19.63 -10.45
C ALA A 996 -16.07 18.64 -9.29
N CYS A 997 -17.07 17.84 -8.92
CA CYS A 997 -16.94 16.84 -7.85
C CYS A 997 -15.87 15.78 -8.15
N VAL A 998 -15.80 15.29 -9.41
CA VAL A 998 -14.74 14.35 -9.84
C VAL A 998 -13.35 14.97 -9.73
N ALA A 999 -13.17 16.24 -10.15
CA ALA A 999 -11.90 16.94 -9.98
C ALA A 999 -11.54 17.11 -8.49
N ARG A 1000 -12.52 17.43 -7.65
CA ARG A 1000 -12.36 17.63 -6.20
C ARG A 1000 -11.95 16.34 -5.48
N LEU A 1001 -12.60 15.20 -5.76
CA LEU A 1001 -12.18 13.90 -5.18
C LEU A 1001 -10.75 13.51 -5.56
N TRP A 1002 -10.38 13.72 -6.82
CA TRP A 1002 -9.02 13.46 -7.28
C TRP A 1002 -8.00 14.40 -6.62
N ALA A 1003 -8.35 15.66 -6.37
CA ALA A 1003 -7.50 16.61 -5.63
C ALA A 1003 -7.29 16.18 -4.16
N GLU A 1004 -8.38 15.89 -3.44
CA GLU A 1004 -8.34 15.46 -2.03
C GLU A 1004 -7.54 14.16 -1.85
N THR A 1005 -7.62 13.23 -2.82
CA THR A 1005 -6.85 11.97 -2.85
C THR A 1005 -5.34 12.19 -2.70
N PHE A 1006 -4.78 13.32 -3.16
CA PHE A 1006 -3.33 13.59 -3.13
C PHE A 1006 -2.88 14.55 -2.00
N LYS A 1007 -3.80 15.00 -1.14
CA LYS A 1007 -3.62 16.13 -0.22
C LYS A 1007 -2.69 15.90 0.99
N GLY A 1008 -2.35 14.65 1.31
CA GLY A 1008 -1.45 14.33 2.43
C GLY A 1008 0.05 14.40 2.09
N PHE A 1009 0.88 13.83 2.96
CA PHE A 1009 2.34 13.85 2.82
C PHE A 1009 2.81 13.05 1.61
N GLN A 1010 3.67 13.63 0.76
CA GLN A 1010 4.19 12.99 -0.46
C GLN A 1010 5.72 12.93 -0.45
N VAL A 1011 6.29 11.79 -0.86
CA VAL A 1011 7.74 11.59 -1.03
C VAL A 1011 8.30 12.34 -2.24
N PHE A 1012 7.47 12.54 -3.27
CA PHE A 1012 7.84 13.18 -4.52
C PHE A 1012 6.97 14.42 -4.80
N GLU A 1013 7.62 15.56 -5.04
CA GLU A 1013 6.96 16.86 -5.32
C GLU A 1013 5.90 16.73 -6.44
N ILE A 1014 6.15 15.93 -7.48
CA ILE A 1014 5.21 15.75 -8.60
C ILE A 1014 3.81 15.29 -8.14
N VAL A 1015 3.69 14.47 -7.08
CA VAL A 1015 2.40 13.98 -6.59
C VAL A 1015 1.63 15.10 -5.88
N TYR A 1016 2.32 15.92 -5.08
CA TYR A 1016 1.75 17.10 -4.45
C TYR A 1016 1.30 18.12 -5.51
N ILE A 1017 2.13 18.37 -6.53
CA ILE A 1017 1.80 19.27 -7.65
C ILE A 1017 0.58 18.77 -8.43
N VAL A 1018 0.43 17.46 -8.66
CA VAL A 1018 -0.78 16.89 -9.26
C VAL A 1018 -2.01 17.22 -8.42
N GLY A 1019 -1.97 16.97 -7.10
CA GLY A 1019 -3.07 17.31 -6.18
C GLY A 1019 -3.44 18.80 -6.22
N GLN A 1020 -2.45 19.70 -6.13
CA GLN A 1020 -2.67 21.14 -6.23
C GLN A 1020 -3.24 21.57 -7.59
N SER A 1021 -2.80 20.95 -8.69
CA SER A 1021 -3.33 21.24 -10.04
C SER A 1021 -4.80 20.87 -10.13
N LEU A 1022 -5.17 19.72 -9.57
CA LEU A 1022 -6.55 19.23 -9.53
C LEU A 1022 -7.43 20.10 -8.61
N SER A 1023 -6.89 20.64 -7.52
CA SER A 1023 -7.60 21.65 -6.71
C SER A 1023 -7.97 22.87 -7.54
N VAL A 1024 -7.01 23.45 -8.28
CA VAL A 1024 -7.27 24.63 -9.14
C VAL A 1024 -8.27 24.31 -10.25
N VAL A 1025 -8.24 23.10 -10.82
CA VAL A 1025 -9.27 22.64 -11.77
C VAL A 1025 -10.65 22.59 -11.10
N ALA A 1026 -10.76 21.98 -9.91
CA ALA A 1026 -12.03 21.90 -9.18
C ALA A 1026 -12.55 23.30 -8.80
N ASP A 1027 -11.69 24.17 -8.26
CA ASP A 1027 -12.01 25.56 -7.92
C ASP A 1027 -12.54 26.33 -9.14
N THR A 1028 -12.00 26.05 -10.33
CA THR A 1028 -12.46 26.67 -11.59
C THR A 1028 -13.80 26.11 -12.06
N LEU A 1029 -13.97 24.77 -12.03
CA LEU A 1029 -15.22 24.10 -12.44
C LEU A 1029 -16.38 24.32 -11.45
N GLU A 1030 -16.11 24.74 -10.21
CA GLU A 1030 -17.13 25.16 -9.25
C GLU A 1030 -17.62 26.61 -9.47
N GLN A 1031 -16.96 27.37 -10.37
CA GLN A 1031 -17.33 28.72 -10.79
C GLN A 1031 -18.02 28.78 -12.17
N GLU A 1032 -18.09 27.65 -12.90
CA GLU A 1032 -18.78 27.47 -14.21
C GLU A 1032 -20.26 27.03 -14.09
#